data_AF-A0A6A6KUW0-F1
#
_entry.id   AF-A0A6A6KUW0-F1
#
_cell.length_a   1.000
_cell.length_b   1.000
_cell.length_c   1.000
_cell.angle_alpha   90.00
_cell.angle_beta   90.00
_cell.angle_gamma   90.00
#
_symmetry.space_group_name_H-M   'P 1'
#
loop_
_entity.id
_entity.type
_entity.pdbx_description
1 polymer ?
#
loop_
_entity_poly.entity_id
_entity_poly.type
_entity_poly.pdbx_seq_one_letter_code
_entity_poly.pdbx_strand_id
1 'polypeptide(L)'
;MAVLLSAEISLAGNPLAKERIEPPGKERPSIPMSEAEKEESTLSITVVGASGDLANKKIFPALFALFYEDCLPENFTVFGFARTKLTDEELRNMISKTLTCRIDKRENCDDKMDQFLKRCFYQAGQYNSEESFLELDKKLKEKEAGKLSNRLFYLSIPPNIFVDVVRCASHRASSTNGWTRVIVEKPFGRDSESSGELTRCLKQYLTEDQIFRIDHYLGKELVENLSVLRFSNLVFEPLWSRNYIRNVQLIFSEDFGTEGRGGYFDNYGIIRDIMQNHLLQILALFAMETPVSLEAEDIRNEKVKVLRSMKPLKLEDVIVGQYKGHGKGGKSYPAYTDDPTVPKDSLTPTFAAAALFINNARWDGIPFLMKAGKALHVKRAEIRVQFRHVPGNLYKRNFGTDLDKATNELVLRVQPDEAIYLKINNKVPGLGMRLDRSDLNLLYRARYPKEIPDAYERLLLDAIEGERRLFIRSDELDAAWALFTPLLRELEEKKIFPELYPYGSRGPVGAHYLAAKHNVRWGDLSGGGEYEGPSRSRPRAINEVWPEPFLEALAAQVAIDASRIFGRLAAAQALANVFQVSSTWRAVSRSDLLWHRLARCIWGRTQLLHDSWREEYIYRHRTARNFRNDGDIHVAIIHSNEAPRRVHFGDVVRDGVLVDFTGRGQWWVGLHAGVPGRAFHIWDSNTEQLIYVGGLLTDPDSVRAWHTLTELTELIGRVRITNHESVVACTSQRLMLLI
;
A
#
# COMPACT_ATOMS: atom_id res chain seq x y z
N MET A 1 30.30 -39.92 -24.68
CA MET A 1 30.11 -41.31 -24.23
C MET A 1 28.62 -41.51 -23.99
N ALA A 2 28.00 -42.31 -24.85
CA ALA A 2 26.58 -42.61 -24.87
C ALA A 2 26.18 -43.57 -23.74
N VAL A 3 24.89 -43.59 -23.37
CA VAL A 3 23.97 -44.73 -23.60
C VAL A 3 22.58 -44.36 -23.04
N LEU A 4 21.58 -44.43 -23.94
CA LEU A 4 20.14 -44.45 -23.67
C LEU A 4 19.73 -45.76 -22.99
N LEU A 5 18.64 -45.75 -22.21
CA LEU A 5 17.68 -46.87 -22.22
C LEU A 5 16.32 -46.42 -21.68
N SER A 6 15.37 -46.34 -22.60
CA SER A 6 13.92 -46.44 -22.41
C SER A 6 13.53 -47.89 -22.12
N ALA A 7 12.55 -48.12 -21.24
CA ALA A 7 11.77 -49.35 -21.22
C ALA A 7 10.34 -49.06 -20.73
N GLU A 8 9.39 -49.14 -21.66
CA GLU A 8 7.99 -49.44 -21.38
C GLU A 8 7.84 -50.94 -21.11
N ILE A 9 7.09 -51.31 -20.08
CA ILE A 9 6.43 -52.62 -20.00
C ILE A 9 5.00 -52.40 -19.53
N SER A 10 4.07 -52.70 -20.43
CA SER A 10 2.66 -52.94 -20.17
C SER A 10 2.47 -54.38 -19.71
N LEU A 11 1.75 -54.62 -18.61
CA LEU A 11 1.04 -55.88 -18.37
C LEU A 11 -0.26 -55.58 -17.62
N ALA A 12 -1.35 -56.08 -18.21
CA ALA A 12 -2.72 -55.95 -17.77
C ALA A 12 -3.07 -56.94 -16.63
N GLY A 13 -4.05 -56.55 -15.80
CA GLY A 13 -5.09 -57.48 -15.36
C GLY A 13 -5.15 -57.88 -13.88
N ASN A 14 -6.18 -57.34 -13.22
CA ASN A 14 -7.07 -57.96 -12.24
C ASN A 14 -6.84 -57.76 -10.72
N PRO A 15 -7.91 -57.81 -9.90
CA PRO A 15 -8.32 -56.70 -9.04
C PRO A 15 -8.31 -57.12 -7.57
N LEU A 16 -8.21 -56.19 -6.61
CA LEU A 16 -8.74 -56.38 -5.25
C LEU A 16 -8.59 -55.09 -4.42
N ALA A 17 -9.69 -54.79 -3.71
CA ALA A 17 -9.79 -53.96 -2.52
C ALA A 17 -9.46 -52.46 -2.62
N LYS A 18 -10.53 -51.67 -2.72
CA LYS A 18 -10.61 -50.31 -2.18
C LYS A 18 -10.42 -50.36 -0.66
N GLU A 19 -9.33 -49.80 -0.14
CA GLU A 19 -9.28 -49.33 1.24
C GLU A 19 -9.01 -47.81 1.24
N ARG A 20 -10.01 -47.07 1.71
CA ARG A 20 -9.92 -45.65 2.06
C ARG A 20 -8.97 -45.54 3.25
N ILE A 21 -7.90 -44.78 3.10
CA ILE A 21 -7.08 -44.34 4.23
C ILE A 21 -7.76 -43.08 4.80
N GLU A 22 -8.46 -43.23 5.93
CA GLU A 22 -8.86 -42.12 6.79
C GLU A 22 -7.66 -41.60 7.58
N PRO A 23 -7.46 -40.28 7.74
CA PRO A 23 -6.43 -39.76 8.62
C PRO A 23 -6.91 -39.79 10.09
N PRO A 24 -6.05 -40.18 11.05
CA PRO A 24 -6.46 -40.33 12.43
C PRO A 24 -6.53 -38.98 13.14
N GLY A 25 -7.68 -38.72 13.79
CA GLY A 25 -7.81 -37.70 14.81
C GLY A 25 -7.35 -38.19 16.18
N LYS A 26 -6.81 -37.27 17.00
CA LYS A 26 -6.99 -37.20 18.47
C LYS A 26 -6.43 -35.89 19.07
N GLU A 27 -7.36 -34.96 19.25
CA GLU A 27 -7.65 -34.05 20.39
C GLU A 27 -6.61 -33.67 21.46
N ARG A 28 -6.63 -32.38 21.85
CA ARG A 28 -6.41 -31.81 23.21
C ARG A 28 -7.09 -30.42 23.35
N PRO A 29 -7.36 -29.94 24.58
CA PRO A 29 -8.68 -29.86 25.19
C PRO A 29 -9.34 -28.48 25.01
N SER A 30 -10.33 -28.38 24.11
CA SER A 30 -11.53 -27.62 24.46
C SER A 30 -12.32 -28.50 25.44
N ILE A 31 -13.05 -27.92 26.39
CA ILE A 31 -14.01 -28.70 27.19
C ILE A 31 -14.95 -29.37 26.17
N PRO A 32 -14.90 -30.71 25.96
CA PRO A 32 -15.76 -31.32 24.98
C PRO A 32 -17.14 -31.39 25.64
N MET A 33 -18.07 -30.58 25.15
CA MET A 33 -19.47 -30.83 25.45
C MET A 33 -19.78 -32.26 25.02
N SER A 34 -20.36 -33.05 25.91
CA SER A 34 -20.69 -34.45 25.63
C SER A 34 -21.65 -34.53 24.43
N GLU A 35 -21.68 -35.65 23.70
CA GLU A 35 -22.64 -35.84 22.59
C GLU A 35 -24.09 -35.63 23.03
N ALA A 36 -24.41 -35.91 24.29
CA ALA A 36 -25.71 -35.61 24.91
C ALA A 36 -25.98 -34.10 25.06
N GLU A 37 -24.96 -33.28 25.39
CA GLU A 37 -25.09 -31.82 25.50
C GLU A 37 -25.23 -31.14 24.12
N LYS A 38 -24.75 -31.78 23.03
CA LYS A 38 -24.97 -31.32 21.65
C LYS A 38 -26.41 -31.55 21.19
N GLU A 39 -27.05 -32.65 21.61
CA GLU A 39 -28.47 -32.92 21.32
C GLU A 39 -29.41 -32.01 22.13
N GLU A 40 -28.99 -31.58 23.33
CA GLU A 40 -29.77 -30.75 24.26
C GLU A 40 -29.58 -29.22 24.12
N SER A 41 -28.66 -28.75 23.27
CA SER A 41 -28.40 -27.33 23.07
C SER A 41 -28.94 -26.81 21.74
N THR A 42 -29.23 -25.50 21.69
CA THR A 42 -29.72 -24.80 20.50
C THR A 42 -29.02 -23.45 20.35
N LEU A 43 -28.80 -23.03 19.12
CA LEU A 43 -28.19 -21.73 18.79
C LEU A 43 -29.23 -20.79 18.17
N SER A 44 -29.44 -19.64 18.79
CA SER A 44 -30.25 -18.57 18.21
C SER A 44 -29.38 -17.38 17.81
N ILE A 45 -29.37 -17.07 16.51
CA ILE A 45 -28.58 -15.98 15.93
C ILE A 45 -29.52 -14.84 15.58
N THR A 46 -29.40 -13.69 16.24
CA THR A 46 -30.18 -12.50 15.94
C THR A 46 -29.34 -11.51 15.14
N VAL A 47 -29.72 -11.27 13.89
CA VAL A 47 -29.15 -10.23 13.02
C VAL A 47 -29.93 -8.93 13.24
N VAL A 48 -29.39 -8.06 14.09
CA VAL A 48 -29.94 -6.72 14.35
C VAL A 48 -29.58 -5.81 13.18
N GLY A 49 -30.56 -5.09 12.64
CA GLY A 49 -30.43 -4.37 11.37
C GLY A 49 -30.61 -5.27 10.14
N ALA A 50 -31.42 -6.33 10.25
CA ALA A 50 -31.62 -7.32 9.19
C ALA A 50 -32.09 -6.76 7.83
N SER A 51 -32.77 -5.61 7.81
CA SER A 51 -33.18 -4.95 6.56
C SER A 51 -32.05 -4.15 5.89
N GLY A 52 -30.86 -4.09 6.49
CA GLY A 52 -29.72 -3.33 5.99
C GLY A 52 -28.90 -4.04 4.92
N ASP A 53 -28.06 -3.27 4.23
CA ASP A 53 -27.23 -3.72 3.12
C ASP A 53 -26.19 -4.78 3.53
N LEU A 54 -25.51 -4.58 4.66
CA LEU A 54 -24.49 -5.52 5.15
C LEU A 54 -25.12 -6.87 5.51
N ALA A 55 -26.24 -6.86 6.25
CA ALA A 55 -26.97 -8.06 6.60
C ALA A 55 -27.32 -8.89 5.36
N ASN A 56 -27.93 -8.26 4.35
CA ASN A 56 -28.38 -8.93 3.13
C ASN A 56 -27.24 -9.39 2.22
N LYS A 57 -26.18 -8.60 2.05
CA LYS A 57 -25.11 -8.90 1.09
C LYS A 57 -23.99 -9.77 1.68
N LYS A 58 -23.85 -9.84 3.01
CA LYS A 58 -22.74 -10.52 3.68
C LYS A 58 -23.18 -11.48 4.77
N ILE A 59 -24.00 -11.05 5.73
CA ILE A 59 -24.25 -11.84 6.95
C ILE A 59 -25.16 -13.05 6.69
N PHE A 60 -26.33 -12.85 6.07
CA PHE A 60 -27.20 -13.97 5.70
C PHE A 60 -26.54 -14.93 4.70
N PRO A 61 -25.85 -14.45 3.63
CA PRO A 61 -25.07 -15.33 2.77
C PRO A 61 -24.00 -16.13 3.50
N ALA A 62 -23.29 -15.54 4.46
CA ALA A 62 -22.27 -16.24 5.24
C ALA A 62 -22.87 -17.31 6.17
N LEU A 63 -23.98 -17.00 6.84
CA LEU A 63 -24.73 -17.98 7.64
C LEU A 63 -25.25 -19.14 6.78
N PHE A 64 -25.71 -18.85 5.56
CA PHE A 64 -26.13 -19.88 4.62
C PHE A 64 -24.96 -20.74 4.15
N ALA A 65 -23.79 -20.17 3.87
CA ALA A 65 -22.59 -20.92 3.51
C ALA A 65 -22.18 -21.87 4.65
N LEU A 66 -22.15 -21.39 5.89
CA LEU A 66 -21.88 -22.23 7.07
C LEU A 66 -22.92 -23.35 7.25
N PHE A 67 -24.20 -23.08 7.00
CA PHE A 67 -25.23 -24.13 7.01
C PHE A 67 -25.03 -25.14 5.88
N TYR A 68 -24.70 -24.66 4.68
CA TYR A 68 -24.52 -25.47 3.49
C TYR A 68 -23.34 -26.44 3.62
N GLU A 69 -22.28 -26.01 4.31
CA GLU A 69 -21.10 -26.81 4.64
C GLU A 69 -21.22 -27.64 5.92
N ASP A 70 -22.41 -27.66 6.55
CA ASP A 70 -22.68 -28.37 7.80
C ASP A 70 -21.77 -27.91 8.97
N CYS A 71 -21.36 -26.63 8.96
CA CYS A 71 -20.55 -25.99 10.02
C CYS A 71 -21.39 -25.36 11.14
N LEU A 72 -22.71 -25.23 10.98
CA LEU A 72 -23.60 -24.80 12.05
C LEU A 72 -24.08 -25.99 12.89
N PRO A 73 -24.38 -25.79 14.20
CA PRO A 73 -25.02 -26.82 15.02
C PRO A 73 -26.33 -27.30 14.40
N GLU A 74 -26.71 -28.56 14.64
CA GLU A 74 -27.93 -29.15 14.08
C GLU A 74 -29.21 -28.37 14.48
N ASN A 75 -29.26 -27.96 15.75
CA ASN A 75 -30.33 -27.14 16.31
C ASN A 75 -29.92 -25.66 16.27
N PHE A 76 -30.33 -24.96 15.21
CA PHE A 76 -30.17 -23.50 15.15
C PHE A 76 -31.37 -22.79 14.52
N THR A 77 -31.50 -21.51 14.87
CA THR A 77 -32.48 -20.57 14.33
C THR A 77 -31.85 -19.21 14.08
N VAL A 78 -32.33 -18.50 13.05
CA VAL A 78 -31.87 -17.16 12.68
C VAL A 78 -33.04 -16.19 12.77
N PHE A 79 -32.85 -15.09 13.50
CA PHE A 79 -33.83 -14.03 13.66
C PHE A 79 -33.33 -12.73 13.03
N GLY A 80 -34.09 -12.16 12.11
CA GLY A 80 -33.92 -10.78 11.71
C GLY A 80 -34.63 -9.84 12.68
N PHE A 81 -33.94 -8.78 13.12
CA PHE A 81 -34.55 -7.74 13.96
C PHE A 81 -34.28 -6.35 13.41
N ALA A 82 -35.33 -5.59 13.05
CA ALA A 82 -35.20 -4.20 12.62
C ALA A 82 -36.51 -3.41 12.80
N ARG A 83 -36.44 -2.09 12.60
CA ARG A 83 -37.62 -1.19 12.68
C ARG A 83 -38.63 -1.42 11.57
N THR A 84 -38.18 -1.90 10.41
CA THR A 84 -39.03 -2.17 9.26
C THR A 84 -40.04 -3.24 9.65
N LYS A 85 -41.33 -3.03 9.37
CA LYS A 85 -42.35 -4.05 9.57
C LYS A 85 -42.29 -5.01 8.39
N LEU A 86 -41.76 -6.21 8.63
CA LEU A 86 -41.73 -7.32 7.68
C LEU A 86 -42.36 -8.56 8.31
N THR A 87 -42.88 -9.45 7.49
CA THR A 87 -43.22 -10.82 7.89
C THR A 87 -42.02 -11.77 7.73
N ASP A 88 -42.13 -12.99 8.26
CA ASP A 88 -41.12 -14.02 8.06
C ASP A 88 -40.96 -14.35 6.56
N GLU A 89 -42.06 -14.44 5.82
CA GLU A 89 -42.06 -14.68 4.37
C GLU A 89 -41.39 -13.53 3.60
N GLU A 90 -41.64 -12.28 3.98
CA GLU A 90 -41.00 -11.12 3.36
C GLU A 90 -39.48 -11.11 3.61
N LEU A 91 -39.04 -11.45 4.83
CA LEU A 91 -37.62 -11.63 5.14
C LEU A 91 -37.01 -12.73 4.27
N ARG A 92 -37.63 -13.92 4.19
CA ARG A 92 -37.14 -15.05 3.40
C ARG A 92 -37.03 -14.70 1.91
N ASN A 93 -38.03 -14.00 1.36
CA ASN A 93 -38.02 -13.51 -0.02
C ASN A 93 -36.94 -12.45 -0.26
N MET A 94 -36.60 -11.65 0.74
CA MET A 94 -35.53 -10.67 0.65
C MET A 94 -34.15 -11.35 0.62
N ILE A 95 -33.88 -12.25 1.59
CA ILE A 95 -32.55 -12.85 1.73
C ILE A 95 -32.27 -13.92 0.66
N SER A 96 -33.27 -14.68 0.20
CA SER A 96 -33.10 -15.69 -0.86
C SER A 96 -32.47 -15.14 -2.15
N LYS A 97 -32.66 -13.85 -2.43
CA LYS A 97 -32.07 -13.18 -3.61
C LYS A 97 -30.56 -13.02 -3.55
N THR A 98 -29.96 -13.13 -2.37
CA THR A 98 -28.52 -12.95 -2.15
C THR A 98 -27.80 -14.22 -1.73
N LEU A 99 -28.55 -15.29 -1.40
CA LEU A 99 -27.97 -16.59 -1.09
C LEU A 99 -27.44 -17.22 -2.38
N THR A 100 -26.21 -17.72 -2.33
CA THR A 100 -25.54 -18.34 -3.49
C THR A 100 -24.93 -19.67 -3.09
N CYS A 101 -25.15 -20.69 -3.92
CA CYS A 101 -24.49 -21.98 -3.79
C CYS A 101 -23.05 -21.83 -4.30
N ARG A 102 -22.07 -21.68 -3.38
CA ARG A 102 -20.67 -21.42 -3.76
C ARG A 102 -19.86 -22.67 -4.10
N ILE A 103 -20.26 -23.83 -3.56
CA ILE A 103 -19.44 -25.04 -3.66
C ILE A 103 -20.16 -26.11 -4.45
N ASP A 104 -19.70 -26.28 -5.70
CA ASP A 104 -20.12 -27.30 -6.66
C ASP A 104 -21.62 -27.28 -6.98
N LYS A 105 -21.95 -27.61 -8.24
CA LYS A 105 -23.31 -27.98 -8.60
C LYS A 105 -23.67 -29.33 -7.96
N ARG A 106 -23.68 -29.41 -6.62
CA ARG A 106 -24.26 -30.55 -5.93
C ARG A 106 -25.76 -30.50 -6.19
N GLU A 107 -26.30 -31.64 -6.56
CA GLU A 107 -27.72 -31.92 -6.46
C GLU A 107 -28.17 -31.45 -5.06
N ASN A 108 -29.32 -30.77 -4.97
CA ASN A 108 -29.94 -30.30 -3.71
C ASN A 108 -29.61 -28.90 -3.14
N CYS A 109 -29.07 -27.94 -3.91
CA CYS A 109 -28.90 -26.59 -3.36
C CYS A 109 -30.23 -25.90 -3.02
N ASP A 110 -31.24 -26.00 -3.89
CA ASP A 110 -32.54 -25.38 -3.65
C ASP A 110 -33.19 -25.93 -2.38
N ASP A 111 -33.11 -27.24 -2.16
CA ASP A 111 -33.56 -27.90 -0.94
C ASP A 111 -32.82 -27.41 0.31
N LYS A 112 -31.49 -27.28 0.27
CA LYS A 112 -30.70 -26.73 1.39
C LYS A 112 -31.08 -25.27 1.64
N MET A 113 -31.29 -24.48 0.59
CA MET A 113 -31.75 -23.11 0.71
C MET A 113 -33.14 -23.05 1.39
N ASP A 114 -34.09 -23.87 0.95
CA ASP A 114 -35.41 -23.96 1.55
C ASP A 114 -35.37 -24.40 3.02
N GLN A 115 -34.51 -25.37 3.36
CA GLN A 115 -34.28 -25.81 4.74
C GLN A 115 -33.71 -24.68 5.61
N PHE A 116 -32.75 -23.91 5.09
CA PHE A 116 -32.19 -22.76 5.78
C PHE A 116 -33.24 -21.66 5.97
N LEU A 117 -33.98 -21.30 4.93
CA LEU A 117 -35.01 -20.25 4.97
C LEU A 117 -36.12 -20.58 5.97
N LYS A 118 -36.50 -21.86 6.13
CA LYS A 118 -37.45 -22.32 7.16
C LYS A 118 -36.97 -22.07 8.59
N ARG A 119 -35.67 -21.88 8.80
CA ARG A 119 -35.06 -21.54 10.10
C ARG A 119 -34.90 -20.03 10.32
N CYS A 120 -35.24 -19.22 9.31
CA CYS A 120 -35.20 -17.76 9.38
C CYS A 120 -36.57 -17.21 9.78
N PHE A 121 -36.57 -16.36 10.80
CA PHE A 121 -37.73 -15.69 11.39
C PHE A 121 -37.46 -14.19 11.54
N TYR A 122 -38.50 -13.39 11.74
CA TYR A 122 -38.39 -11.95 11.86
C TYR A 122 -39.15 -11.40 13.07
N GLN A 123 -38.58 -10.37 13.69
CA GLN A 123 -39.24 -9.55 14.70
C GLN A 123 -39.02 -8.06 14.39
N ALA A 124 -40.12 -7.34 14.16
CA ALA A 124 -40.07 -5.89 14.06
C ALA A 124 -39.94 -5.27 15.47
N GLY A 125 -39.12 -4.24 15.63
CA GLY A 125 -38.96 -3.60 16.94
C GLY A 125 -38.10 -2.34 16.90
N GLN A 126 -38.21 -1.53 17.96
CA GLN A 126 -37.33 -0.38 18.14
C GLN A 126 -36.04 -0.81 18.85
N TYR A 127 -34.91 -0.26 18.41
CA TYR A 127 -33.59 -0.63 18.92
C TYR A 127 -33.33 -0.22 20.37
N ASN A 128 -34.09 0.76 20.89
CA ASN A 128 -33.94 1.30 22.23
C ASN A 128 -35.13 0.99 23.17
N SER A 129 -36.03 0.08 22.78
CA SER A 129 -37.21 -0.31 23.57
C SER A 129 -37.01 -1.66 24.22
N GLU A 130 -37.07 -1.72 25.55
CA GLU A 130 -37.02 -2.99 26.28
C GLU A 130 -38.23 -3.88 25.96
N GLU A 131 -39.39 -3.30 25.70
CA GLU A 131 -40.60 -4.05 25.29
C GLU A 131 -40.38 -4.77 23.96
N SER A 132 -39.74 -4.12 22.99
CA SER A 132 -39.41 -4.75 21.70
C SER A 132 -38.45 -5.94 21.87
N PHE A 133 -37.49 -5.84 22.80
CA PHE A 133 -36.57 -6.95 23.10
C PHE A 133 -37.23 -8.04 23.95
N LEU A 134 -38.21 -7.69 24.78
CA LEU A 134 -39.03 -8.68 25.49
C LEU A 134 -39.91 -9.48 24.52
N GLU A 135 -40.46 -8.85 23.48
CA GLU A 135 -41.16 -9.56 22.40
C GLU A 135 -40.22 -10.48 21.60
N LEU A 136 -39.00 -10.01 21.30
CA LEU A 136 -37.97 -10.84 20.69
C LEU A 136 -37.63 -12.05 21.57
N ASP A 137 -37.41 -11.86 22.88
CA ASP A 137 -37.12 -12.94 23.83
C ASP A 137 -38.22 -14.00 23.88
N LYS A 138 -39.50 -13.60 23.84
CA LYS A 138 -40.62 -14.54 23.77
C LYS A 138 -40.50 -15.45 22.53
N LYS A 139 -40.27 -14.86 21.34
CA LYS A 139 -40.09 -15.63 20.10
C LYS A 139 -38.84 -16.52 20.11
N LEU A 140 -37.74 -16.04 20.71
CA LEU A 140 -36.53 -16.85 20.89
C LEU A 140 -36.85 -18.08 21.74
N LYS A 141 -37.45 -17.89 22.93
CA LYS A 141 -37.84 -18.98 23.84
C LYS A 141 -38.79 -19.99 23.21
N GLU A 142 -39.75 -19.53 22.41
CA GLU A 142 -40.66 -20.40 21.65
C GLU A 142 -39.91 -21.35 20.72
N LYS A 143 -38.86 -20.87 20.03
CA LYS A 143 -38.04 -21.70 19.14
C LYS A 143 -36.96 -22.51 19.86
N GLU A 144 -36.51 -22.04 21.01
CA GLU A 144 -35.55 -22.74 21.86
C GLU A 144 -36.19 -23.95 22.57
N ALA A 145 -37.51 -23.93 22.79
CA ALA A 145 -38.30 -25.05 23.31
C ALA A 145 -37.74 -25.66 24.61
N GLY A 146 -37.17 -24.83 25.50
CA GLY A 146 -36.63 -25.25 26.79
C GLY A 146 -35.23 -25.90 26.76
N LYS A 147 -34.61 -26.02 25.58
CA LYS A 147 -33.22 -26.48 25.42
C LYS A 147 -32.22 -25.49 26.04
N LEU A 148 -30.97 -25.93 26.22
CA LEU A 148 -29.86 -25.02 26.57
C LEU A 148 -29.66 -24.04 25.42
N SER A 149 -29.93 -22.74 25.65
CA SER A 149 -29.96 -21.76 24.55
C SER A 149 -28.73 -20.89 24.51
N ASN A 150 -27.98 -21.00 23.42
CA ASN A 150 -26.87 -20.12 23.13
C ASN A 150 -27.34 -19.00 22.21
N ARG A 151 -27.07 -17.74 22.55
CA ARG A 151 -27.60 -16.57 21.83
C ARG A 151 -26.47 -15.70 21.27
N LEU A 152 -26.47 -15.51 19.96
CA LEU A 152 -25.52 -14.65 19.26
C LEU A 152 -26.26 -13.45 18.67
N PHE A 153 -25.88 -12.23 19.08
CA PHE A 153 -26.41 -10.99 18.51
C PHE A 153 -25.39 -10.39 17.55
N TYR A 154 -25.74 -10.30 16.26
CA TYR A 154 -24.93 -9.59 15.26
C TYR A 154 -25.47 -8.17 15.06
N LEU A 155 -24.67 -7.16 15.38
CA LEU A 155 -25.07 -5.75 15.27
C LEU A 155 -24.70 -5.17 13.90
N SER A 156 -25.54 -5.43 12.89
CA SER A 156 -25.43 -4.83 11.55
C SER A 156 -26.13 -3.47 11.50
N ILE A 157 -25.77 -2.58 12.42
CA ILE A 157 -26.38 -1.26 12.63
C ILE A 157 -25.33 -0.17 12.80
N PRO A 158 -25.70 1.12 12.67
CA PRO A 158 -24.81 2.23 12.97
C PRO A 158 -24.30 2.24 14.44
N PRO A 159 -23.05 2.67 14.70
CA PRO A 159 -22.44 2.60 16.03
C PRO A 159 -23.15 3.37 17.14
N ASN A 160 -23.82 4.46 16.80
CA ASN A 160 -24.58 5.27 17.76
C ASN A 160 -25.78 4.52 18.37
N ILE A 161 -26.13 3.35 17.85
CA ILE A 161 -27.24 2.51 18.30
C ILE A 161 -26.74 1.28 19.08
N PHE A 162 -25.43 0.97 19.05
CA PHE A 162 -24.88 -0.24 19.67
C PHE A 162 -25.22 -0.34 21.16
N VAL A 163 -25.02 0.75 21.92
CA VAL A 163 -25.20 0.75 23.38
C VAL A 163 -26.67 0.53 23.74
N ASP A 164 -27.60 1.15 23.01
CA ASP A 164 -29.05 0.98 23.26
C ASP A 164 -29.48 -0.48 23.04
N VAL A 165 -29.03 -1.09 21.94
CA VAL A 165 -29.35 -2.49 21.62
C VAL A 165 -28.72 -3.42 22.64
N VAL A 166 -27.46 -3.23 22.99
CA VAL A 166 -26.76 -4.06 23.97
C VAL A 166 -27.42 -3.97 25.34
N ARG A 167 -27.81 -2.77 25.78
CA ARG A 167 -28.56 -2.58 27.03
C ARG A 167 -29.88 -3.36 27.01
N CYS A 168 -30.70 -3.15 25.98
CA CYS A 168 -32.02 -3.80 25.90
C CYS A 168 -31.90 -5.32 25.77
N ALA A 169 -30.96 -5.81 24.95
CA ALA A 169 -30.69 -7.24 24.82
C ALA A 169 -30.16 -7.86 26.13
N SER A 170 -29.23 -7.18 26.80
CA SER A 170 -28.69 -7.61 28.09
C SER A 170 -29.79 -7.77 29.14
N HIS A 171 -30.69 -6.77 29.25
CA HIS A 171 -31.78 -6.79 30.23
C HIS A 171 -32.92 -7.77 29.92
N ARG A 172 -33.27 -7.96 28.64
CA ARG A 172 -34.53 -8.63 28.26
C ARG A 172 -34.38 -9.89 27.41
N ALA A 173 -33.29 -10.03 26.67
CA ALA A 173 -33.13 -11.06 25.66
C ALA A 173 -31.82 -11.86 25.77
N SER A 174 -31.10 -11.75 26.88
CA SER A 174 -29.96 -12.63 27.15
C SER A 174 -30.42 -14.05 27.47
N SER A 175 -29.59 -15.02 27.13
CA SER A 175 -29.83 -16.40 27.52
C SER A 175 -29.81 -16.54 29.04
N THR A 176 -30.66 -17.43 29.55
CA THR A 176 -30.78 -17.74 30.99
C THR A 176 -30.05 -19.01 31.40
N ASN A 177 -29.75 -19.90 30.44
CA ASN A 177 -29.16 -21.21 30.69
C ASN A 177 -27.99 -21.57 29.74
N GLY A 178 -27.63 -20.67 28.83
CA GLY A 178 -26.46 -20.78 27.95
C GLY A 178 -25.72 -19.45 27.81
N TRP A 179 -24.80 -19.35 26.86
CA TRP A 179 -24.03 -18.12 26.68
C TRP A 179 -24.78 -17.07 25.84
N THR A 180 -24.42 -15.80 26.04
CA THR A 180 -24.83 -14.68 25.18
C THR A 180 -23.60 -13.96 24.68
N ARG A 181 -23.45 -13.83 23.36
CA ARG A 181 -22.33 -13.13 22.71
C ARG A 181 -22.85 -12.08 21.75
N VAL A 182 -22.08 -11.00 21.59
CA VAL A 182 -22.45 -9.86 20.76
C VAL A 182 -21.31 -9.54 19.81
N ILE A 183 -21.60 -9.60 18.52
CA ILE A 183 -20.71 -9.16 17.45
C ILE A 183 -20.99 -7.70 17.15
N VAL A 184 -19.95 -6.87 17.19
CA VAL A 184 -20.01 -5.44 16.88
C VAL A 184 -19.11 -5.11 15.70
N GLU A 185 -19.62 -4.30 14.79
CA GLU A 185 -18.94 -3.86 13.58
C GLU A 185 -18.21 -2.53 13.76
N LYS A 186 -17.20 -2.30 12.92
CA LYS A 186 -16.52 -1.00 12.85
C LYS A 186 -17.50 0.07 12.35
N PRO A 187 -17.33 1.36 12.69
CA PRO A 187 -16.20 1.94 13.44
C PRO A 187 -16.34 1.89 14.97
N PHE A 188 -15.23 1.58 15.65
CA PHE A 188 -15.14 1.53 17.11
C PHE A 188 -14.66 2.86 17.70
N GLY A 189 -15.46 3.91 17.49
CA GLY A 189 -15.07 5.29 17.75
C GLY A 189 -14.32 5.93 16.58
N ARG A 190 -13.92 7.20 16.76
CA ARG A 190 -13.16 7.99 15.79
C ARG A 190 -11.81 8.49 16.31
N ASP A 191 -11.56 8.28 17.59
CA ASP A 191 -10.36 8.66 18.33
C ASP A 191 -10.33 7.87 19.65
N SER A 192 -9.25 8.05 20.42
CA SER A 192 -9.07 7.39 21.72
C SER A 192 -10.22 7.65 22.70
N GLU A 193 -10.78 8.87 22.70
CA GLU A 193 -11.80 9.28 23.66
C GLU A 193 -13.16 8.64 23.36
N SER A 194 -13.64 8.79 22.13
CA SER A 194 -14.89 8.18 21.67
C SER A 194 -14.84 6.65 21.65
N SER A 195 -13.68 6.05 21.39
CA SER A 195 -13.48 4.60 21.48
C SER A 195 -13.51 4.10 22.92
N GLY A 196 -12.84 4.81 23.84
CA GLY A 196 -12.87 4.52 25.26
C GLY A 196 -14.27 4.67 25.85
N GLU A 197 -15.04 5.68 25.42
CA GLU A 197 -16.44 5.85 25.81
C GLU A 197 -17.31 4.69 25.32
N LEU A 198 -17.23 4.32 24.04
CA LEU A 198 -17.96 3.18 23.50
C LEU A 198 -17.65 1.90 24.29
N THR A 199 -16.38 1.64 24.54
CA THR A 199 -15.92 0.47 25.31
C THR A 199 -16.47 0.48 26.73
N ARG A 200 -16.40 1.62 27.43
CA ARG A 200 -16.94 1.78 28.79
C ARG A 200 -18.44 1.52 28.82
N CYS A 201 -19.19 2.05 27.86
CA CYS A 201 -20.64 1.85 27.77
C CYS A 201 -21.02 0.40 27.48
N LEU A 202 -20.31 -0.28 26.58
CA LEU A 202 -20.54 -1.72 26.31
C LEU A 202 -20.25 -2.58 27.55
N LYS A 203 -19.16 -2.28 28.27
CA LYS A 203 -18.74 -2.99 29.49
C LYS A 203 -19.70 -2.85 30.67
N GLN A 204 -20.69 -1.95 30.61
CA GLN A 204 -21.76 -1.89 31.61
C GLN A 204 -22.71 -3.09 31.53
N TYR A 205 -22.81 -3.72 30.35
CA TYR A 205 -23.83 -4.73 30.05
C TYR A 205 -23.25 -6.07 29.59
N LEU A 206 -21.99 -6.07 29.16
CA LEU A 206 -21.29 -7.23 28.62
C LEU A 206 -19.90 -7.35 29.25
N THR A 207 -19.48 -8.59 29.48
CA THR A 207 -18.08 -8.92 29.81
C THR A 207 -17.24 -8.98 28.53
N GLU A 208 -15.90 -8.90 28.65
CA GLU A 208 -15.02 -8.82 27.47
C GLU A 208 -15.07 -10.10 26.61
N ASP A 209 -15.29 -11.27 27.21
CA ASP A 209 -15.47 -12.54 26.51
C ASP A 209 -16.81 -12.67 25.78
N GLN A 210 -17.77 -11.79 26.06
CA GLN A 210 -19.02 -11.69 25.32
C GLN A 210 -18.95 -10.74 24.11
N ILE A 211 -17.90 -9.92 23.99
CA ILE A 211 -17.80 -8.87 22.96
C ILE A 211 -16.86 -9.31 21.83
N PHE A 212 -17.41 -9.42 20.62
CA PHE A 212 -16.70 -9.84 19.42
C PHE A 212 -16.59 -8.65 18.45
N ARG A 213 -15.49 -7.90 18.55
CA ARG A 213 -15.24 -6.73 17.69
C ARG A 213 -14.65 -7.16 16.35
N ILE A 214 -15.42 -7.04 15.28
CA ILE A 214 -15.01 -7.49 13.95
C ILE A 214 -14.00 -6.52 13.32
N ASP A 215 -12.90 -7.10 12.85
CA ASP A 215 -12.13 -6.60 11.74
C ASP A 215 -12.08 -7.71 10.68
N HIS A 216 -12.85 -7.56 9.59
CA HIS A 216 -12.96 -8.60 8.57
C HIS A 216 -11.65 -8.90 7.82
N TYR A 217 -10.59 -8.09 7.95
CA TYR A 217 -9.29 -8.46 7.40
C TYR A 217 -8.62 -9.58 8.19
N LEU A 218 -8.94 -9.73 9.49
CA LEU A 218 -8.42 -10.81 10.32
C LEU A 218 -8.97 -12.17 9.92
N GLY A 219 -10.19 -12.23 9.38
CA GLY A 219 -10.79 -13.46 8.85
C GLY A 219 -10.36 -13.82 7.42
N LYS A 220 -9.38 -13.11 6.83
CA LYS A 220 -8.86 -13.46 5.50
C LYS A 220 -7.81 -14.57 5.61
N GLU A 221 -7.93 -15.54 4.72
CA GLU A 221 -7.08 -16.75 4.68
C GLU A 221 -5.58 -16.48 4.86
N LEU A 222 -5.00 -15.55 4.08
CA LEU A 222 -3.57 -15.26 4.18
C LEU A 222 -3.17 -14.50 5.45
N VAL A 223 -4.11 -13.77 6.07
CA VAL A 223 -3.86 -13.08 7.33
C VAL A 223 -3.83 -14.10 8.47
N GLU A 224 -4.73 -15.09 8.49
CA GLU A 224 -4.65 -16.24 9.40
C GLU A 224 -3.35 -17.02 9.21
N ASN A 225 -2.97 -17.27 7.94
CA ASN A 225 -1.78 -18.04 7.62
C ASN A 225 -0.46 -17.36 8.03
N LEU A 226 -0.47 -16.09 8.48
CA LEU A 226 0.73 -15.43 9.01
C LEU A 226 1.30 -16.18 10.22
N SER A 227 0.46 -16.61 11.16
CA SER A 227 0.92 -17.34 12.34
C SER A 227 1.53 -18.69 11.97
N VAL A 228 0.90 -19.41 11.03
CA VAL A 228 1.42 -20.69 10.51
C VAL A 228 2.76 -20.48 9.81
N LEU A 229 2.84 -19.47 8.91
CA LEU A 229 4.06 -19.17 8.17
C LEU A 229 5.23 -18.85 9.10
N ARG A 230 4.98 -18.15 10.20
CA ARG A 230 6.04 -17.72 11.13
C ARG A 230 6.44 -18.80 12.12
N PHE A 231 5.48 -19.51 12.71
CA PHE A 231 5.73 -20.36 13.87
C PHE A 231 5.74 -21.86 13.57
N SER A 232 5.31 -22.27 12.37
CA SER A 232 5.36 -23.68 11.93
C SER A 232 6.50 -23.98 10.94
N ASN A 233 7.29 -22.97 10.57
CA ASN A 233 8.30 -23.09 9.51
C ASN A 233 9.68 -22.62 9.98
N LEU A 234 10.57 -23.59 10.22
CA LEU A 234 11.96 -23.34 10.65
C LEU A 234 12.74 -22.44 9.68
N VAL A 235 12.41 -22.47 8.38
CA VAL A 235 13.09 -21.64 7.38
C VAL A 235 12.83 -20.13 7.58
N PHE A 236 11.68 -19.75 8.13
CA PHE A 236 11.29 -18.35 8.29
C PHE A 236 11.59 -17.78 9.67
N GLU A 237 11.55 -18.61 10.73
CA GLU A 237 11.78 -18.17 12.11
C GLU A 237 13.06 -17.32 12.28
N PRO A 238 14.27 -17.75 11.87
CA PRO A 238 15.49 -16.97 12.07
C PRO A 238 15.53 -15.71 11.20
N LEU A 239 14.87 -15.76 10.03
CA LEU A 239 14.79 -14.64 9.09
C LEU A 239 13.88 -13.52 9.59
N TRP A 240 13.02 -13.78 10.57
CA TRP A 240 12.01 -12.84 11.08
C TRP A 240 12.56 -11.86 12.11
N SER A 241 13.69 -11.22 11.80
CA SER A 241 14.38 -10.28 12.70
C SER A 241 15.06 -9.14 11.95
N ARG A 242 15.36 -8.04 12.66
CA ARG A 242 16.13 -6.88 12.16
C ARG A 242 17.48 -7.25 11.53
N ASN A 243 18.05 -8.40 11.86
CA ASN A 243 19.31 -8.88 11.30
C ASN A 243 19.20 -9.24 9.82
N TYR A 244 18.02 -9.68 9.38
CA TYR A 244 17.79 -10.14 8.00
C TYR A 244 16.77 -9.28 7.26
N ILE A 245 15.79 -8.69 7.95
CA ILE A 245 14.80 -7.81 7.34
C ILE A 245 15.35 -6.39 7.22
N ARG A 246 15.18 -5.78 6.05
CA ARG A 246 15.53 -4.38 5.77
C ARG A 246 14.33 -3.46 5.98
N ASN A 247 13.16 -3.84 5.48
CA ASN A 247 11.89 -3.14 5.66
C ASN A 247 10.69 -4.07 5.46
N VAL A 248 9.55 -3.63 5.98
CA VAL A 248 8.25 -4.28 5.79
C VAL A 248 7.31 -3.26 5.16
N GLN A 249 6.54 -3.66 4.16
CA GLN A 249 5.57 -2.82 3.48
C GLN A 249 4.18 -3.43 3.60
N LEU A 250 3.22 -2.66 4.11
CA LEU A 250 1.80 -3.00 4.14
C LEU A 250 1.07 -2.11 3.14
N ILE A 251 0.55 -2.71 2.09
CA ILE A 251 -0.04 -1.99 0.96
C ILE A 251 -1.50 -2.36 0.86
N PHE A 252 -2.37 -1.37 0.92
CA PHE A 252 -3.78 -1.45 0.56
C PHE A 252 -4.08 -0.46 -0.56
N SER A 253 -4.71 -0.92 -1.63
CA SER A 253 -5.18 -0.08 -2.71
C SER A 253 -6.52 -0.56 -3.24
N GLU A 254 -7.40 0.39 -3.52
CA GLU A 254 -8.65 0.18 -4.24
C GLU A 254 -8.62 0.97 -5.55
N ASP A 255 -9.12 0.38 -6.63
CA ASP A 255 -9.21 0.99 -7.95
C ASP A 255 -10.51 1.75 -8.20
N PHE A 256 -11.39 1.79 -7.19
CA PHE A 256 -12.63 2.57 -7.17
C PHE A 256 -12.57 3.71 -6.14
N GLY A 257 -13.42 4.72 -6.32
CA GLY A 257 -13.53 5.88 -5.43
C GLY A 257 -14.42 5.63 -4.22
N THR A 258 -15.16 6.65 -3.77
CA THR A 258 -16.17 6.49 -2.70
C THR A 258 -17.54 6.03 -3.21
N GLU A 259 -17.75 5.95 -4.53
CA GLU A 259 -18.96 5.39 -5.17
C GLU A 259 -20.27 5.92 -4.55
N GLY A 260 -20.40 7.25 -4.41
CA GLY A 260 -21.58 7.92 -3.85
C GLY A 260 -21.74 7.84 -2.33
N ARG A 261 -20.76 7.24 -1.63
CA ARG A 261 -20.69 7.20 -0.16
C ARG A 261 -19.70 8.23 0.40
N GLY A 262 -19.39 9.27 -0.37
CA GLY A 262 -18.43 10.31 0.01
C GLY A 262 -18.77 10.97 1.34
N GLY A 263 -20.02 11.38 1.56
CA GLY A 263 -20.45 12.05 2.79
C GLY A 263 -20.29 11.20 4.06
N TYR A 264 -20.44 9.86 3.97
CA TYR A 264 -20.13 8.98 5.09
C TYR A 264 -18.61 8.90 5.29
N PHE A 265 -17.86 8.65 4.21
CA PHE A 265 -16.40 8.54 4.25
C PHE A 265 -15.73 9.81 4.76
N ASP A 266 -16.31 10.98 4.50
CA ASP A 266 -15.78 12.30 4.87
C ASP A 266 -15.62 12.48 6.39
N ASN A 267 -16.45 11.78 7.18
CA ASN A 267 -16.37 11.84 8.64
C ASN A 267 -15.23 10.98 9.23
N TYR A 268 -14.59 10.14 8.41
CA TYR A 268 -13.59 9.17 8.88
C TYR A 268 -12.25 9.34 8.17
N GLY A 269 -12.27 9.40 6.84
CA GLY A 269 -11.08 9.37 5.99
C GLY A 269 -10.36 8.02 5.99
N ILE A 270 -9.37 7.89 5.10
CA ILE A 270 -8.69 6.61 4.85
C ILE A 270 -7.90 6.07 6.06
N ILE A 271 -7.41 6.96 6.94
CA ILE A 271 -6.65 6.57 8.12
C ILE A 271 -7.53 5.79 9.08
N ARG A 272 -8.73 6.29 9.38
CA ARG A 272 -9.70 5.62 10.27
C ARG A 272 -10.36 4.43 9.58
N ASP A 273 -10.62 4.51 8.27
CA ASP A 273 -11.30 3.44 7.53
C ASP A 273 -10.42 2.19 7.38
N ILE A 274 -9.12 2.34 7.10
CA ILE A 274 -8.23 1.23 6.70
C ILE A 274 -6.94 1.11 7.53
N MET A 275 -6.25 2.23 7.82
CA MET A 275 -4.91 2.15 8.43
C MET A 275 -4.95 1.79 9.91
N GLN A 276 -5.84 2.45 10.68
CA GLN A 276 -5.94 2.28 12.14
C GLN A 276 -6.45 0.89 12.54
N ASN A 277 -7.24 0.25 11.67
CA ASN A 277 -7.79 -1.09 11.87
C ASN A 277 -7.02 -2.13 11.03
N HIS A 278 -7.46 -2.42 9.81
CA HIS A 278 -7.03 -3.54 8.97
C HIS A 278 -5.51 -3.66 8.86
N LEU A 279 -4.83 -2.59 8.45
CA LEU A 279 -3.39 -2.64 8.25
C LEU A 279 -2.62 -2.72 9.58
N LEU A 280 -3.08 -2.05 10.63
CA LEU A 280 -2.45 -2.12 11.94
C LEU A 280 -2.63 -3.50 12.59
N GLN A 281 -3.80 -4.12 12.40
CA GLN A 281 -4.11 -5.48 12.86
C GLN A 281 -3.20 -6.52 12.18
N ILE A 282 -3.05 -6.41 10.86
CA ILE A 282 -2.10 -7.24 10.10
C ILE A 282 -0.67 -7.01 10.58
N LEU A 283 -0.26 -5.74 10.81
CA LEU A 283 1.06 -5.41 11.34
C LEU A 283 1.30 -6.05 12.70
N ALA A 284 0.33 -5.97 13.61
CA ALA A 284 0.44 -6.55 14.95
C ALA A 284 0.66 -8.07 14.88
N LEU A 285 -0.16 -8.79 14.10
CA LEU A 285 0.02 -10.24 13.88
C LEU A 285 1.36 -10.59 13.20
N PHE A 286 1.78 -9.79 12.22
CA PHE A 286 3.04 -9.97 11.52
C PHE A 286 4.26 -9.78 12.45
N ALA A 287 4.18 -8.81 13.36
CA ALA A 287 5.32 -8.35 14.15
C ALA A 287 5.38 -8.91 15.58
N MET A 288 4.32 -9.55 16.07
CA MET A 288 4.25 -10.10 17.44
C MET A 288 5.34 -11.13 17.72
N GLU A 289 5.76 -11.30 18.97
CA GLU A 289 6.66 -12.40 19.32
C GLU A 289 5.91 -13.75 19.23
N THR A 290 6.65 -14.86 19.33
CA THR A 290 6.03 -16.18 19.44
C THR A 290 5.18 -16.22 20.71
N PRO A 291 3.87 -16.46 20.62
CA PRO A 291 3.01 -16.55 21.79
C PRO A 291 3.33 -17.84 22.57
N VAL A 292 2.97 -17.86 23.85
CA VAL A 292 3.20 -19.03 24.72
C VAL A 292 2.38 -20.24 24.24
N SER A 293 1.22 -20.00 23.66
CA SER A 293 0.36 -21.00 23.03
C SER A 293 -0.47 -20.40 21.89
N LEU A 294 -1.31 -21.21 21.25
CA LEU A 294 -2.29 -20.75 20.25
C LEU A 294 -3.63 -20.32 20.89
N GLU A 295 -3.69 -20.20 22.23
CA GLU A 295 -4.87 -19.68 22.91
C GLU A 295 -5.10 -18.20 22.59
N ALA A 296 -6.38 -17.81 22.54
CA ALA A 296 -6.78 -16.47 22.11
C ALA A 296 -6.16 -15.34 22.92
N GLU A 297 -5.99 -15.51 24.24
CA GLU A 297 -5.39 -14.49 25.09
C GLU A 297 -3.88 -14.36 24.85
N ASP A 298 -3.16 -15.47 24.63
CA ASP A 298 -1.71 -15.43 24.42
C ASP A 298 -1.35 -14.72 23.11
N ILE A 299 -2.10 -14.98 22.04
CA ILE A 299 -1.93 -14.26 20.78
C ILE A 299 -2.23 -12.77 20.94
N ARG A 300 -3.36 -12.43 21.57
CA ARG A 300 -3.76 -11.02 21.76
C ARG A 300 -2.79 -10.26 22.67
N ASN A 301 -2.22 -10.91 23.67
CA ASN A 301 -1.18 -10.32 24.52
C ASN A 301 0.06 -9.93 23.70
N GLU A 302 0.52 -10.79 22.79
CA GLU A 302 1.68 -10.48 21.95
C GLU A 302 1.37 -9.40 20.89
N LYS A 303 0.14 -9.35 20.35
CA LYS A 303 -0.33 -8.23 19.50
C LYS A 303 -0.28 -6.89 20.24
N VAL A 304 -0.88 -6.83 21.45
CA VAL A 304 -0.92 -5.60 22.28
C VAL A 304 0.49 -5.13 22.64
N LYS A 305 1.38 -6.06 22.97
CA LYS A 305 2.79 -5.76 23.28
C LYS A 305 3.52 -5.10 22.12
N VAL A 306 3.26 -5.51 20.87
CA VAL A 306 3.77 -4.81 19.68
C VAL A 306 3.24 -3.39 19.62
N LEU A 307 1.92 -3.22 19.68
CA LEU A 307 1.28 -1.90 19.54
C LEU A 307 1.81 -0.92 20.59
N ARG A 308 1.95 -1.36 21.84
CA ARG A 308 2.52 -0.56 22.93
C ARG A 308 4.02 -0.25 22.76
N SER A 309 4.73 -1.03 21.95
CA SER A 309 6.14 -0.79 21.62
C SER A 309 6.30 0.18 20.43
N MET A 310 5.23 0.58 19.75
CA MET A 310 5.32 1.46 18.58
C MET A 310 5.61 2.91 18.96
N LYS A 311 6.42 3.60 18.16
CA LYS A 311 6.59 5.05 18.28
C LYS A 311 5.29 5.75 17.86
N PRO A 312 4.83 6.78 18.60
CA PRO A 312 3.76 7.65 18.14
C PRO A 312 4.06 8.23 16.76
N LEU A 313 3.03 8.29 15.90
CA LEU A 313 3.14 8.86 14.57
C LEU A 313 3.35 10.38 14.65
N LYS A 314 4.27 10.87 13.83
CA LYS A 314 4.52 12.30 13.62
C LYS A 314 4.09 12.71 12.22
N LEU A 315 3.68 13.97 12.07
CA LEU A 315 3.27 14.51 10.78
C LEU A 315 4.36 14.41 9.70
N GLU A 316 5.65 14.52 10.08
CA GLU A 316 6.80 14.42 9.15
C GLU A 316 7.05 13.01 8.59
N ASP A 317 6.43 11.99 9.18
CA ASP A 317 6.53 10.59 8.76
C ASP A 317 5.24 10.12 8.08
N VAL A 318 4.35 11.05 7.73
CA VAL A 318 3.05 10.78 7.12
C VAL A 318 2.83 11.66 5.89
N ILE A 319 2.28 11.05 4.84
CA ILE A 319 1.81 11.73 3.64
C ILE A 319 0.32 11.45 3.50
N VAL A 320 -0.47 12.51 3.33
CA VAL A 320 -1.91 12.43 3.06
C VAL A 320 -2.20 12.93 1.65
N GLY A 321 -3.19 12.32 1.00
CA GLY A 321 -3.59 12.68 -0.35
C GLY A 321 -5.08 12.58 -0.59
N GLN A 322 -5.55 13.26 -1.66
CA GLN A 322 -6.94 13.25 -2.08
C GLN A 322 -7.05 13.12 -3.60
N TYR A 323 -7.82 12.14 -4.10
CA TYR A 323 -7.93 11.92 -5.54
C TYR A 323 -8.68 13.06 -6.23
N LYS A 324 -8.17 13.46 -7.39
CA LYS A 324 -8.80 14.42 -8.30
C LYS A 324 -9.29 13.74 -9.58
N GLY A 325 -10.22 14.39 -10.26
CA GLY A 325 -10.79 13.89 -11.50
C GLY A 325 -9.74 13.63 -12.58
N HIS A 326 -9.98 12.64 -13.42
CA HIS A 326 -9.09 12.22 -14.49
C HIS A 326 -9.89 11.79 -15.72
N GLY A 327 -9.49 12.27 -16.90
CA GLY A 327 -10.05 11.81 -18.18
C GLY A 327 -9.05 10.92 -18.90
N LYS A 328 -9.44 9.68 -19.22
CA LYS A 328 -8.61 8.76 -20.03
C LYS A 328 -9.48 7.89 -20.93
N GLY A 329 -9.14 7.85 -22.23
CA GLY A 329 -9.80 6.96 -23.20
C GLY A 329 -11.31 7.16 -23.33
N GLY A 330 -11.79 8.42 -23.26
CA GLY A 330 -13.22 8.75 -23.32
C GLY A 330 -14.01 8.49 -22.04
N LYS A 331 -13.39 7.89 -21.00
CA LYS A 331 -13.98 7.78 -19.66
C LYS A 331 -13.53 8.95 -18.80
N SER A 332 -14.50 9.61 -18.15
CA SER A 332 -14.26 10.66 -17.17
C SER A 332 -14.48 10.09 -15.78
N TYR A 333 -13.50 10.26 -14.90
CA TYR A 333 -13.57 9.88 -13.50
C TYR A 333 -13.69 11.15 -12.64
N PRO A 334 -14.67 11.23 -11.72
CA PRO A 334 -14.89 12.41 -10.88
C PRO A 334 -13.78 12.58 -9.82
N ALA A 335 -13.57 13.82 -9.37
CA ALA A 335 -12.79 14.11 -8.17
C ALA A 335 -13.56 13.70 -6.90
N TYR A 336 -12.88 13.59 -5.77
CA TYR A 336 -13.53 13.30 -4.50
C TYR A 336 -14.58 14.37 -4.13
N THR A 337 -14.23 15.64 -4.30
CA THR A 337 -15.11 16.78 -4.05
C THR A 337 -16.19 16.99 -5.11
N ASP A 338 -16.20 16.20 -6.19
CA ASP A 338 -17.29 16.22 -7.18
C ASP A 338 -18.51 15.43 -6.70
N ASP A 339 -18.34 14.52 -5.74
CA ASP A 339 -19.45 13.84 -5.06
C ASP A 339 -20.33 14.90 -4.36
N PRO A 340 -21.64 15.00 -4.66
CA PRO A 340 -22.52 16.01 -4.09
C PRO A 340 -22.72 15.86 -2.57
N THR A 341 -22.39 14.69 -2.01
CA THR A 341 -22.46 14.42 -0.57
C THR A 341 -21.22 14.89 0.20
N VAL A 342 -20.18 15.36 -0.51
CA VAL A 342 -18.90 15.82 0.07
C VAL A 342 -18.83 17.34 0.04
N PRO A 343 -18.44 18.00 1.16
CA PRO A 343 -18.16 19.44 1.18
C PRO A 343 -17.08 19.83 0.16
N LYS A 344 -17.29 20.93 -0.57
CA LYS A 344 -16.37 21.37 -1.64
C LYS A 344 -14.97 21.77 -1.13
N ASP A 345 -14.86 22.11 0.15
CA ASP A 345 -13.63 22.44 0.86
C ASP A 345 -13.11 21.29 1.73
N SER A 346 -13.63 20.07 1.56
CA SER A 346 -13.19 18.90 2.33
C SER A 346 -11.69 18.65 2.16
N LEU A 347 -11.00 18.53 3.30
CA LEU A 347 -9.60 18.15 3.40
C LEU A 347 -9.42 16.66 3.70
N THR A 348 -10.50 15.87 3.65
CA THR A 348 -10.46 14.46 4.04
C THR A 348 -9.50 13.68 3.14
N PRO A 349 -8.49 12.99 3.72
CA PRO A 349 -7.59 12.15 2.96
C PRO A 349 -8.29 10.90 2.42
N THR A 350 -8.21 10.69 1.11
CA THR A 350 -8.59 9.43 0.44
C THR A 350 -7.38 8.52 0.17
N PHE A 351 -6.17 9.02 0.45
CA PHE A 351 -4.91 8.29 0.50
C PHE A 351 -4.09 8.69 1.73
N ALA A 352 -3.39 7.74 2.34
CA ALA A 352 -2.36 8.04 3.32
C ALA A 352 -1.21 7.01 3.22
N ALA A 353 0.02 7.47 3.47
CA ALA A 353 1.20 6.65 3.65
C ALA A 353 1.94 7.07 4.92
N ALA A 354 2.47 6.11 5.68
CA ALA A 354 3.17 6.35 6.93
C ALA A 354 4.41 5.47 7.06
N ALA A 355 5.46 5.99 7.71
CA ALA A 355 6.60 5.22 8.17
C ALA A 355 6.48 4.97 9.68
N LEU A 356 6.31 3.71 10.06
CA LEU A 356 6.10 3.25 11.43
C LEU A 356 7.36 2.55 11.96
N PHE A 357 7.55 2.60 13.28
CA PHE A 357 8.68 1.96 13.95
C PHE A 357 8.22 1.27 15.24
N ILE A 358 8.73 0.07 15.48
CA ILE A 358 8.47 -0.72 16.69
C ILE A 358 9.76 -0.72 17.54
N ASN A 359 9.71 -0.12 18.71
CA ASN A 359 10.83 -0.03 19.66
C ASN A 359 10.93 -1.29 20.53
N ASN A 360 11.39 -2.38 19.93
CA ASN A 360 11.75 -3.58 20.67
C ASN A 360 13.00 -4.25 20.05
N ALA A 361 13.54 -5.27 20.72
CA ALA A 361 14.77 -5.92 20.30
C ALA A 361 14.70 -6.52 18.89
N ARG A 362 13.53 -7.04 18.48
CA ARG A 362 13.34 -7.68 17.17
C ARG A 362 13.32 -6.69 16.02
N TRP A 363 12.70 -5.52 16.22
CA TRP A 363 12.34 -4.58 15.14
C TRP A 363 13.06 -3.23 15.19
N ASP A 364 13.94 -3.00 16.17
CA ASP A 364 14.66 -1.74 16.30
C ASP A 364 15.37 -1.32 14.99
N GLY A 365 15.05 -0.11 14.53
CA GLY A 365 15.56 0.51 13.30
C GLY A 365 14.94 0.01 12.00
N ILE A 366 13.98 -0.91 12.03
CA ILE A 366 13.30 -1.41 10.82
C ILE A 366 12.08 -0.54 10.50
N PRO A 367 12.02 0.11 9.32
CA PRO A 367 10.84 0.86 8.91
C PRO A 367 9.73 -0.10 8.46
N PHE A 368 8.55 0.09 9.04
CA PHE A 368 7.28 -0.49 8.61
C PHE A 368 6.55 0.57 7.79
N LEU A 369 6.65 0.48 6.47
CA LEU A 369 5.97 1.39 5.56
C LEU A 369 4.54 0.91 5.32
N MET A 370 3.57 1.76 5.63
CA MET A 370 2.15 1.45 5.46
C MET A 370 1.55 2.43 4.47
N LYS A 371 0.72 1.96 3.52
CA LYS A 371 -0.10 2.86 2.69
C LYS A 371 -1.47 2.28 2.42
N ALA A 372 -2.46 3.17 2.37
CA ALA A 372 -3.83 2.88 2.01
C ALA A 372 -4.36 3.97 1.08
N GLY A 373 -5.13 3.61 0.06
CA GLY A 373 -5.81 4.62 -0.75
C GLY A 373 -6.89 4.09 -1.66
N LYS A 374 -7.84 4.98 -1.99
CA LYS A 374 -8.92 4.77 -2.97
C LYS A 374 -8.55 5.41 -4.32
N ALA A 375 -9.27 5.03 -5.36
CA ALA A 375 -9.08 5.54 -6.72
C ALA A 375 -7.62 5.41 -7.22
N LEU A 376 -6.98 4.29 -6.90
CA LEU A 376 -5.63 3.96 -7.34
C LEU A 376 -5.65 3.10 -8.60
N HIS A 377 -4.48 2.84 -9.18
CA HIS A 377 -4.35 2.09 -10.43
C HIS A 377 -4.78 0.62 -10.38
N VAL A 378 -4.73 -0.03 -9.20
CA VAL A 378 -5.05 -1.46 -9.03
C VAL A 378 -5.66 -1.72 -7.66
N LYS A 379 -6.59 -2.67 -7.58
CA LYS A 379 -7.03 -3.27 -6.32
C LYS A 379 -5.96 -4.23 -5.79
N ARG A 380 -5.54 -4.06 -4.53
CA ARG A 380 -4.48 -4.89 -3.92
C ARG A 380 -4.47 -4.78 -2.39
N ALA A 381 -4.23 -5.90 -1.71
CA ALA A 381 -3.78 -5.93 -0.33
C ALA A 381 -2.58 -6.87 -0.20
N GLU A 382 -1.43 -6.37 0.23
CA GLU A 382 -0.16 -7.10 0.26
C GLU A 382 0.69 -6.75 1.49
N ILE A 383 1.41 -7.76 1.97
CA ILE A 383 2.54 -7.62 2.89
C ILE A 383 3.80 -7.97 2.11
N ARG A 384 4.78 -7.08 2.12
CA ARG A 384 6.08 -7.29 1.46
C ARG A 384 7.19 -7.17 2.49
N VAL A 385 8.02 -8.18 2.57
CA VAL A 385 9.19 -8.24 3.46
C VAL A 385 10.43 -8.21 2.60
N GLN A 386 11.14 -7.09 2.59
CA GLN A 386 12.39 -6.97 1.85
C GLN A 386 13.56 -7.36 2.77
N PHE A 387 14.34 -8.35 2.35
CA PHE A 387 15.52 -8.79 3.09
C PHE A 387 16.74 -7.90 2.80
N ARG A 388 17.72 -7.93 3.69
CA ARG A 388 19.02 -7.27 3.53
C ARG A 388 19.82 -7.95 2.41
N HIS A 389 20.80 -7.21 1.91
CA HIS A 389 21.76 -7.76 0.95
C HIS A 389 22.62 -8.85 1.61
N VAL A 390 22.98 -9.87 0.84
CA VAL A 390 23.97 -10.87 1.24
C VAL A 390 25.33 -10.17 1.44
N PRO A 391 25.92 -10.23 2.64
CA PRO A 391 27.26 -9.67 2.88
C PRO A 391 28.30 -10.34 1.98
N GLY A 392 29.18 -9.54 1.36
CA GLY A 392 30.24 -10.08 0.50
C GLY A 392 29.74 -10.81 -0.76
N ASN A 393 28.54 -10.50 -1.26
CA ASN A 393 27.95 -11.19 -2.41
C ASN A 393 28.90 -11.24 -3.63
N LEU A 394 29.46 -12.44 -3.89
CA LEU A 394 30.42 -12.69 -4.96
C LEU A 394 29.82 -12.48 -6.36
N TYR A 395 28.50 -12.56 -6.49
CA TYR A 395 27.80 -12.43 -7.76
C TYR A 395 27.31 -11.01 -8.05
N LYS A 396 27.74 -10.00 -7.26
CA LYS A 396 27.29 -8.61 -7.43
C LYS A 396 27.46 -8.07 -8.86
N ARG A 397 28.53 -8.47 -9.55
CA ARG A 397 28.84 -8.08 -10.94
C ARG A 397 27.96 -8.79 -11.99
N ASN A 398 27.25 -9.83 -11.58
CA ASN A 398 26.43 -10.68 -12.44
C ASN A 398 24.93 -10.33 -12.36
N PHE A 399 24.57 -9.43 -11.44
CA PHE A 399 23.31 -8.70 -11.46
C PHE A 399 23.43 -7.53 -12.45
N GLY A 400 22.33 -7.13 -13.07
CA GLY A 400 22.29 -5.86 -13.82
C GLY A 400 22.59 -4.65 -12.92
N THR A 401 22.41 -3.44 -13.43
CA THR A 401 22.75 -2.18 -12.72
C THR A 401 21.84 -1.85 -11.51
N ASP A 402 20.82 -2.66 -11.21
CA ASP A 402 19.84 -2.40 -10.13
C ASP A 402 20.15 -3.24 -8.88
N LEU A 403 20.63 -2.58 -7.82
CA LEU A 403 21.02 -3.21 -6.55
C LEU A 403 19.82 -3.73 -5.73
N ASP A 404 18.62 -3.18 -5.90
CA ASP A 404 17.42 -3.68 -5.21
C ASP A 404 16.96 -5.03 -5.80
N LYS A 405 17.25 -5.27 -7.09
CA LYS A 405 17.06 -6.59 -7.72
C LYS A 405 17.98 -7.68 -7.16
N ALA A 406 19.01 -7.31 -6.41
CA ALA A 406 19.89 -8.27 -5.74
C ALA A 406 19.38 -8.72 -4.35
N THR A 407 18.22 -8.22 -3.87
CA THR A 407 17.63 -8.59 -2.58
C THR A 407 16.49 -9.60 -2.72
N ASN A 408 16.37 -10.50 -1.74
CA ASN A 408 15.20 -11.36 -1.63
C ASN A 408 14.01 -10.57 -1.09
N GLU A 409 12.80 -10.97 -1.49
CA GLU A 409 11.55 -10.38 -0.99
C GLU A 409 10.52 -11.47 -0.79
N LEU A 410 9.98 -11.59 0.41
CA LEU A 410 8.81 -12.42 0.67
C LEU A 410 7.55 -11.56 0.48
N VAL A 411 6.61 -12.04 -0.33
CA VAL A 411 5.36 -11.34 -0.60
C VAL A 411 4.18 -12.23 -0.22
N LEU A 412 3.30 -11.70 0.62
CA LEU A 412 2.01 -12.29 0.93
C LEU A 412 0.94 -11.39 0.32
N ARG A 413 0.29 -11.88 -0.74
CA ARG A 413 -0.80 -11.19 -1.40
C ARG A 413 -2.12 -11.68 -0.84
N VAL A 414 -2.71 -10.84 0.00
CA VAL A 414 -3.97 -11.10 0.70
C VAL A 414 -5.16 -11.02 -0.25
N GLN A 415 -5.11 -10.12 -1.24
CA GLN A 415 -6.09 -10.06 -2.35
C GLN A 415 -5.62 -9.11 -3.46
N PRO A 416 -6.12 -9.24 -4.69
CA PRO A 416 -6.78 -10.44 -5.24
C PRO A 416 -5.76 -11.56 -5.49
N ASP A 417 -6.23 -12.74 -5.88
CA ASP A 417 -5.40 -13.91 -6.22
C ASP A 417 -4.43 -14.27 -5.10
N GLU A 418 -4.96 -14.78 -3.99
CA GLU A 418 -4.25 -15.14 -2.77
C GLU A 418 -2.97 -15.94 -3.09
N ALA A 419 -1.82 -15.41 -2.70
CA ALA A 419 -0.53 -16.00 -3.02
C ALA A 419 0.55 -15.68 -1.99
N ILE A 420 1.45 -16.64 -1.80
CA ILE A 420 2.69 -16.48 -1.04
C ILE A 420 3.84 -16.79 -1.97
N TYR A 421 4.74 -15.84 -2.17
CA TYR A 421 5.89 -16.06 -3.04
C TYR A 421 7.15 -15.39 -2.53
N LEU A 422 8.27 -16.08 -2.72
CA LEU A 422 9.59 -15.61 -2.36
C LEU A 422 10.37 -15.29 -3.63
N LYS A 423 10.71 -14.01 -3.80
CA LYS A 423 11.54 -13.57 -4.91
C LYS A 423 13.01 -13.83 -4.55
N ILE A 424 13.67 -14.69 -5.32
CA ILE A 424 15.06 -15.11 -5.12
C ILE A 424 15.94 -14.68 -6.31
N ASN A 425 17.25 -14.68 -6.09
CA ASN A 425 18.22 -14.52 -7.16
C ASN A 425 18.51 -15.91 -7.75
N ASN A 426 18.35 -16.06 -9.06
CA ASN A 426 18.54 -17.32 -9.76
C ASN A 426 19.44 -17.16 -10.98
N LYS A 427 20.19 -18.20 -11.34
CA LYS A 427 20.93 -18.23 -12.60
C LYS A 427 19.94 -18.34 -13.75
N VAL A 428 20.05 -17.44 -14.73
CA VAL A 428 19.27 -17.56 -15.97
C VAL A 428 19.66 -18.85 -16.69
N PRO A 429 18.70 -19.72 -17.08
CA PRO A 429 19.00 -20.92 -17.85
C PRO A 429 19.79 -20.58 -19.13
N GLY A 430 20.90 -21.29 -19.34
CA GLY A 430 21.82 -21.05 -20.45
C GLY A 430 23.30 -21.24 -20.08
N LEU A 431 24.18 -20.94 -21.03
CA LEU A 431 25.63 -21.15 -20.92
C LEU A 431 26.34 -20.05 -20.08
N GLY A 432 25.74 -18.87 -19.93
CA GLY A 432 26.32 -17.75 -19.18
C GLY A 432 26.03 -17.79 -17.67
N MET A 433 26.75 -16.97 -16.90
CA MET A 433 26.57 -16.79 -15.45
C MET A 433 25.80 -15.49 -15.13
N ARG A 434 24.74 -15.20 -15.90
CA ARG A 434 23.88 -14.05 -15.63
C ARG A 434 22.85 -14.43 -14.58
N LEU A 435 22.64 -13.56 -13.59
CA LEU A 435 21.59 -13.74 -12.59
C LEU A 435 20.36 -12.90 -12.95
N ASP A 436 19.18 -13.43 -12.62
CA ASP A 436 17.92 -12.71 -12.67
C ASP A 436 17.07 -13.04 -11.44
N ARG A 437 16.04 -12.24 -11.21
CA ARG A 437 15.07 -12.45 -10.14
C ARG A 437 14.03 -13.47 -10.59
N SER A 438 13.82 -14.51 -9.79
CA SER A 438 12.81 -15.55 -10.02
C SER A 438 11.95 -15.73 -8.79
N ASP A 439 10.73 -16.26 -8.96
CA ASP A 439 9.77 -16.43 -7.88
C ASP A 439 9.63 -17.91 -7.53
N LEU A 440 9.77 -18.25 -6.24
CA LEU A 440 9.24 -19.49 -5.68
C LEU A 440 7.81 -19.20 -5.23
N ASN A 441 6.81 -19.77 -5.90
CA ASN A 441 5.43 -19.29 -5.81
C ASN A 441 4.45 -20.37 -5.34
N LEU A 442 3.62 -20.02 -4.34
CA LEU A 442 2.41 -20.72 -3.93
C LEU A 442 1.20 -19.84 -4.27
N LEU A 443 0.54 -20.13 -5.39
CA LEU A 443 -0.71 -19.51 -5.78
C LEU A 443 -1.88 -20.38 -5.32
N TYR A 444 -2.73 -19.88 -4.43
CA TYR A 444 -3.73 -20.69 -3.73
C TYR A 444 -4.71 -21.35 -4.70
N ARG A 445 -5.29 -20.57 -5.62
CA ARG A 445 -6.21 -21.07 -6.65
C ARG A 445 -5.65 -22.19 -7.54
N ALA A 446 -4.32 -22.27 -7.69
CA ALA A 446 -3.67 -23.29 -8.50
C ALA A 446 -3.30 -24.54 -7.67
N ARG A 447 -3.03 -24.37 -6.37
CA ARG A 447 -2.59 -25.45 -5.49
C ARG A 447 -3.73 -26.14 -4.75
N TYR A 448 -4.79 -25.41 -4.43
CA TYR A 448 -5.92 -25.88 -3.64
C TYR A 448 -7.21 -25.77 -4.48
N PRO A 449 -7.86 -26.88 -4.82
CA PRO A 449 -9.06 -26.89 -5.67
C PRO A 449 -10.34 -26.52 -4.90
N LYS A 450 -10.23 -25.79 -3.79
CA LYS A 450 -11.36 -25.35 -2.96
C LYS A 450 -11.49 -23.84 -3.03
N GLU A 451 -12.73 -23.35 -2.96
CA GLU A 451 -12.99 -21.93 -2.79
C GLU A 451 -12.52 -21.48 -1.39
N ILE A 452 -11.99 -20.26 -1.31
CA ILE A 452 -11.58 -19.66 -0.05
C ILE A 452 -12.82 -19.01 0.57
N PRO A 453 -13.19 -19.37 1.82
CA PRO A 453 -14.35 -18.77 2.50
C PRO A 453 -14.26 -17.24 2.57
N ASP A 454 -15.40 -16.55 2.53
CA ASP A 454 -15.44 -15.11 2.84
C ASP A 454 -15.09 -14.90 4.32
N ALA A 455 -14.43 -13.78 4.63
CA ALA A 455 -14.01 -13.49 6.00
C ALA A 455 -15.16 -13.49 7.02
N TYR A 456 -16.38 -13.14 6.60
CA TYR A 456 -17.55 -13.20 7.48
C TYR A 456 -17.97 -14.63 7.84
N GLU A 457 -17.79 -15.60 6.95
CA GLU A 457 -18.10 -17.01 7.22
C GLU A 457 -17.21 -17.50 8.37
N ARG A 458 -15.91 -17.22 8.26
CA ARG A 458 -14.94 -17.57 9.29
C ARG A 458 -15.19 -16.89 10.63
N LEU A 459 -15.39 -15.57 10.62
CA LEU A 459 -15.61 -14.82 11.87
C LEU A 459 -16.94 -15.19 12.55
N LEU A 460 -18.01 -15.46 11.78
CA LEU A 460 -19.26 -15.92 12.37
C LEU A 460 -19.08 -17.28 13.05
N LEU A 461 -18.38 -18.21 12.41
CA LEU A 461 -18.08 -19.53 12.98
C LEU A 461 -17.27 -19.39 14.27
N ASP A 462 -16.18 -18.62 14.25
CA ASP A 462 -15.34 -18.39 15.42
C ASP A 462 -16.16 -17.81 16.60
N ALA A 463 -17.06 -16.86 16.34
CA ALA A 463 -17.92 -16.29 17.38
C ALA A 463 -18.94 -17.30 17.96
N ILE A 464 -19.43 -18.23 17.14
CA ILE A 464 -20.30 -19.33 17.57
C ILE A 464 -19.51 -20.32 18.44
N GLU A 465 -18.27 -20.63 18.07
CA GLU A 465 -17.39 -21.54 18.82
C GLU A 465 -16.80 -20.88 20.08
N GLY A 466 -16.82 -19.55 20.16
CA GLY A 466 -16.24 -18.78 21.27
C GLY A 466 -14.75 -18.51 21.10
N GLU A 467 -14.26 -18.70 19.87
CA GLU A 467 -12.91 -18.41 19.47
C GLU A 467 -12.71 -16.91 19.31
N ARG A 468 -11.74 -16.36 20.04
CA ARG A 468 -11.52 -14.91 20.18
C ARG A 468 -10.21 -14.44 19.55
N ARG A 469 -9.39 -15.34 18.99
CA ARG A 469 -8.09 -15.03 18.36
C ARG A 469 -8.17 -13.90 17.33
N LEU A 470 -9.22 -13.87 16.52
CA LEU A 470 -9.38 -12.95 15.39
C LEU A 470 -10.24 -11.71 15.71
N PHE A 471 -10.57 -11.49 16.98
CA PHE A 471 -11.39 -10.37 17.43
C PHE A 471 -10.58 -9.37 18.23
N ILE A 472 -10.88 -8.08 18.05
CA ILE A 472 -10.12 -7.00 18.69
C ILE A 472 -10.53 -6.89 20.17
N ARG A 473 -9.55 -7.03 21.07
CA ARG A 473 -9.73 -6.81 22.52
C ARG A 473 -9.71 -5.32 22.86
N SER A 474 -10.36 -4.92 23.94
CA SER A 474 -10.45 -3.51 24.33
C SER A 474 -9.10 -2.81 24.48
N ASP A 475 -8.13 -3.43 25.14
CA ASP A 475 -6.78 -2.86 25.31
C ASP A 475 -5.95 -2.82 24.01
N GLU A 476 -6.27 -3.71 23.05
CA GLU A 476 -5.71 -3.67 21.71
C GLU A 476 -6.24 -2.46 20.93
N LEU A 477 -7.54 -2.21 21.03
CA LEU A 477 -8.20 -1.06 20.43
C LEU A 477 -7.69 0.26 21.04
N ASP A 478 -7.50 0.30 22.36
CA ASP A 478 -6.91 1.45 23.07
C ASP A 478 -5.49 1.75 22.57
N ALA A 479 -4.65 0.71 22.43
CA ALA A 479 -3.28 0.87 21.92
C ALA A 479 -3.27 1.33 20.45
N ALA A 480 -4.17 0.82 19.63
CA ALA A 480 -4.33 1.24 18.24
C ALA A 480 -4.73 2.72 18.13
N TRP A 481 -5.67 3.18 18.95
CA TRP A 481 -6.09 4.58 18.94
C TRP A 481 -5.04 5.52 19.53
N ALA A 482 -4.30 5.10 20.56
CA ALA A 482 -3.22 5.89 21.14
C ALA A 482 -2.13 6.23 20.10
N LEU A 483 -1.90 5.35 19.11
CA LEU A 483 -0.95 5.56 18.03
C LEU A 483 -1.41 6.61 17.00
N PHE A 484 -2.68 6.57 16.59
CA PHE A 484 -3.20 7.39 15.48
C PHE A 484 -3.89 8.68 15.94
N THR A 485 -4.45 8.74 17.14
CA THR A 485 -5.23 9.90 17.62
C THR A 485 -4.42 11.21 17.60
N PRO A 486 -3.15 11.26 18.06
CA PRO A 486 -2.39 12.50 18.01
C PRO A 486 -2.21 13.05 16.59
N LEU A 487 -1.87 12.17 15.64
CA LEU A 487 -1.74 12.51 14.22
C LEU A 487 -3.06 13.02 13.64
N LEU A 488 -4.17 12.33 13.91
CA LEU A 488 -5.49 12.70 13.41
C LEU A 488 -5.91 14.09 13.89
N ARG A 489 -5.72 14.38 15.19
CA ARG A 489 -5.96 15.71 15.76
C ARG A 489 -5.08 16.76 15.10
N GLU A 490 -3.79 16.48 14.94
CA GLU A 490 -2.86 17.41 14.31
C GLU A 490 -3.23 17.71 12.84
N LEU A 491 -3.67 16.72 12.07
CA LEU A 491 -4.15 16.90 10.69
C LEU A 491 -5.38 17.82 10.63
N GLU A 492 -6.33 17.62 11.54
CA GLU A 492 -7.59 18.37 11.63
C GLU A 492 -7.37 19.81 12.12
N GLU A 493 -6.61 19.99 13.21
CA GLU A 493 -6.30 21.29 13.80
C GLU A 493 -5.48 22.17 12.86
N LYS A 494 -4.45 21.61 12.23
CA LYS A 494 -3.59 22.34 11.29
C LYS A 494 -4.19 22.47 9.90
N LYS A 495 -5.34 21.83 9.64
CA LYS A 495 -6.02 21.82 8.33
C LYS A 495 -5.04 21.48 7.21
N ILE A 496 -4.30 20.38 7.39
CA ILE A 496 -3.27 19.98 6.44
C ILE A 496 -3.91 19.66 5.09
N PHE A 497 -3.48 20.37 4.04
CA PHE A 497 -3.99 20.14 2.70
C PHE A 497 -3.45 18.80 2.14
N PRO A 498 -4.33 17.87 1.75
CA PRO A 498 -3.91 16.62 1.14
C PRO A 498 -3.28 16.86 -0.23
N GLU A 499 -2.23 16.11 -0.55
CA GLU A 499 -1.62 16.14 -1.89
C GLU A 499 -2.59 15.53 -2.92
N LEU A 500 -2.86 16.28 -4.00
CA LEU A 500 -3.79 15.82 -5.02
C LEU A 500 -3.14 14.79 -5.95
N TYR A 501 -3.81 13.65 -6.15
CA TYR A 501 -3.36 12.62 -7.09
C TYR A 501 -4.45 12.29 -8.12
N PRO A 502 -4.13 12.06 -9.41
CA PRO A 502 -5.15 11.68 -10.39
C PRO A 502 -5.81 10.34 -10.03
N TYR A 503 -7.12 10.25 -10.25
CA TYR A 503 -7.84 8.96 -10.21
C TYR A 503 -7.13 7.93 -11.11
N GLY A 504 -6.90 6.73 -10.58
CA GLY A 504 -6.22 5.64 -11.30
C GLY A 504 -4.70 5.76 -11.32
N SER A 505 -4.11 6.71 -10.59
CA SER A 505 -2.67 6.81 -10.40
C SER A 505 -2.16 5.93 -9.26
N ARG A 506 -0.88 6.01 -8.92
CA ARG A 506 -0.27 5.28 -7.81
C ARG A 506 -0.41 5.99 -6.45
N GLY A 507 -1.11 7.13 -6.44
CA GLY A 507 -1.22 8.00 -5.28
C GLY A 507 -0.30 9.22 -5.37
N PRO A 508 -0.19 9.98 -4.29
CA PRO A 508 0.65 11.17 -4.19
C PRO A 508 2.13 10.87 -4.36
N VAL A 509 2.88 11.82 -4.92
CA VAL A 509 4.32 11.66 -5.08
C VAL A 509 5.04 11.74 -3.74
N GLY A 510 4.48 12.47 -2.76
CA GLY A 510 4.91 12.46 -1.37
C GLY A 510 5.16 11.04 -0.83
N ALA A 511 4.32 10.07 -1.18
CA ALA A 511 4.45 8.70 -0.70
C ALA A 511 5.75 8.03 -1.18
N HIS A 512 6.25 8.39 -2.37
CA HIS A 512 7.53 7.92 -2.89
C HIS A 512 8.70 8.58 -2.14
N TYR A 513 8.61 9.86 -1.79
CA TYR A 513 9.64 10.53 -0.97
C TYR A 513 9.73 9.96 0.43
N LEU A 514 8.58 9.66 1.05
CA LEU A 514 8.53 9.05 2.36
C LEU A 514 9.31 7.72 2.38
N ALA A 515 9.08 6.84 1.40
CA ALA A 515 9.84 5.60 1.28
C ALA A 515 11.33 5.85 1.00
N ALA A 516 11.65 6.80 0.12
CA ALA A 516 13.03 7.15 -0.23
C ALA A 516 13.84 7.69 0.95
N LYS A 517 13.23 8.44 1.89
CA LYS A 517 13.84 8.89 3.16
C LYS A 517 14.41 7.72 3.97
N HIS A 518 13.84 6.53 3.82
CA HIS A 518 14.27 5.30 4.48
C HIS A 518 15.10 4.38 3.57
N ASN A 519 15.55 4.87 2.41
CA ASN A 519 16.21 4.07 1.37
C ASN A 519 15.36 2.87 0.95
N VAL A 520 14.05 3.05 0.81
CA VAL A 520 13.11 2.00 0.38
C VAL A 520 12.39 2.45 -0.88
N ARG A 521 12.11 1.48 -1.75
CA ARG A 521 11.23 1.64 -2.90
C ARG A 521 9.98 0.78 -2.69
N TRP A 522 8.81 1.34 -2.96
CA TRP A 522 7.56 0.58 -2.89
C TRP A 522 7.55 -0.60 -3.88
N GLY A 523 7.16 -1.78 -3.41
CA GLY A 523 7.18 -3.00 -4.21
C GLY A 523 6.02 -3.15 -5.20
N ASP A 524 5.00 -2.30 -5.13
CA ASP A 524 3.86 -2.30 -6.06
C ASP A 524 4.18 -1.67 -7.43
N LEU A 525 5.41 -1.24 -7.65
CA LEU A 525 5.85 -0.65 -8.91
C LEU A 525 5.97 -1.67 -10.05
N SER A 526 6.14 -2.96 -9.73
CA SER A 526 6.21 -4.08 -10.68
C SER A 526 4.86 -4.80 -10.78
N GLY A 527 4.06 -4.53 -11.80
CA GLY A 527 2.77 -5.21 -11.97
C GLY A 527 1.92 -4.67 -13.11
N GLY A 528 2.41 -4.81 -14.34
CA GLY A 528 1.67 -4.57 -15.58
C GLY A 528 1.96 -5.65 -16.63
N GLY A 529 2.20 -6.88 -16.18
CA GLY A 529 2.35 -8.04 -17.06
C GLY A 529 1.49 -9.16 -16.50
N GLU A 530 0.37 -9.43 -17.15
CA GLU A 530 -0.35 -10.69 -17.00
C GLU A 530 0.64 -11.83 -17.27
N TYR A 531 0.68 -12.78 -16.34
CA TYR A 531 1.48 -13.98 -16.46
C TYR A 531 0.75 -14.92 -17.42
N GLU A 532 0.91 -14.74 -18.73
CA GLU A 532 0.70 -15.85 -19.67
C GLU A 532 1.93 -16.77 -19.59
N GLY A 533 1.69 -18.08 -19.60
CA GLY A 533 2.72 -19.12 -19.51
C GLY A 533 3.77 -19.06 -20.64
N PRO A 534 4.58 -20.12 -20.84
CA PRO A 534 5.72 -20.08 -21.75
C PRO A 534 5.25 -20.09 -23.22
N SER A 535 4.83 -18.92 -23.71
CA SER A 535 4.59 -18.66 -25.11
C SER A 535 5.84 -18.05 -25.72
N ARG A 536 6.34 -18.70 -26.77
CA ARG A 536 7.54 -18.31 -27.51
C ARG A 536 7.33 -16.93 -28.16
N SER A 537 8.42 -16.15 -28.20
CA SER A 537 8.66 -14.98 -29.06
C SER A 537 7.85 -13.69 -28.80
N ARG A 538 8.32 -12.85 -27.87
CA ARG A 538 8.38 -11.39 -28.04
C ARG A 538 9.61 -10.81 -27.31
N PRO A 539 10.45 -9.97 -27.94
CA PRO A 539 11.51 -9.27 -27.22
C PRO A 539 10.89 -8.22 -26.27
N ARG A 540 11.24 -8.27 -24.99
CA ARG A 540 10.93 -7.20 -24.02
C ARG A 540 11.80 -5.97 -24.35
N ALA A 541 11.16 -4.81 -24.49
CA ALA A 541 11.87 -3.54 -24.57
C ALA A 541 12.59 -3.27 -23.23
N ILE A 542 13.91 -3.15 -23.29
CA ILE A 542 14.75 -2.64 -22.21
C ILE A 542 14.62 -1.12 -22.26
N ASN A 543 13.97 -0.51 -21.25
CA ASN A 543 14.20 0.85 -20.74
C ASN A 543 13.06 1.21 -19.76
N GLU A 544 13.19 0.82 -18.49
CA GLU A 544 12.34 1.35 -17.41
C GLU A 544 12.91 2.70 -16.95
N VAL A 545 12.46 3.78 -17.59
CA VAL A 545 12.64 5.17 -17.14
C VAL A 545 11.82 5.38 -15.86
N TRP A 546 12.36 6.13 -14.88
CA TRP A 546 11.64 6.51 -13.67
C TRP A 546 10.27 7.13 -14.03
N PRO A 547 9.18 6.85 -13.28
CA PRO A 547 7.87 7.39 -13.62
C PRO A 547 7.88 8.92 -13.68
N GLU A 548 7.29 9.52 -14.73
CA GLU A 548 7.09 10.97 -14.92
C GLU A 548 6.86 11.76 -13.62
N PRO A 549 5.91 11.35 -12.76
CA PRO A 549 5.58 12.11 -11.55
C PRO A 549 6.71 12.13 -10.51
N PHE A 550 7.53 11.08 -10.47
CA PHE A 550 8.64 10.94 -9.53
C PHE A 550 9.78 11.91 -9.83
N LEU A 551 10.07 12.14 -11.11
CA LEU A 551 11.07 13.11 -11.53
C LEU A 551 10.58 14.55 -11.34
N GLU A 552 9.32 14.83 -11.66
CA GLU A 552 8.68 16.15 -11.50
C GLU A 552 8.68 16.61 -10.03
N ALA A 553 8.41 15.72 -9.08
CA ALA A 553 8.38 16.12 -7.69
C ALA A 553 9.76 16.12 -7.01
N LEU A 554 10.76 15.42 -7.57
CA LEU A 554 12.14 15.42 -7.05
C LEU A 554 12.77 16.78 -7.36
N ALA A 555 12.51 17.24 -8.58
CA ALA A 555 12.74 18.60 -9.04
C ALA A 555 12.08 19.65 -8.13
N ALA A 556 10.81 19.47 -7.76
CA ALA A 556 10.09 20.41 -6.91
C ALA A 556 10.64 20.45 -5.46
N GLN A 557 10.98 19.31 -4.89
CA GLN A 557 11.48 19.21 -3.52
C GLN A 557 12.89 19.81 -3.38
N VAL A 558 13.79 19.49 -4.32
CA VAL A 558 15.13 20.10 -4.38
C VAL A 558 15.04 21.62 -4.47
N ALA A 559 14.07 22.14 -5.21
CA ALA A 559 13.83 23.58 -5.30
C ALA A 559 13.27 24.21 -4.02
N ILE A 560 12.35 23.51 -3.33
CA ILE A 560 11.81 23.96 -2.04
C ILE A 560 12.91 24.00 -0.98
N ASP A 561 13.73 22.97 -0.91
CA ASP A 561 14.83 22.89 0.06
C ASP A 561 15.92 23.93 -0.26
N ALA A 562 16.25 24.13 -1.55
CA ALA A 562 17.15 25.20 -1.97
C ALA A 562 16.60 26.60 -1.65
N SER A 563 15.28 26.81 -1.73
CA SER A 563 14.64 28.09 -1.39
C SER A 563 14.69 28.42 0.11
N ARG A 564 14.65 27.38 0.95
CA ARG A 564 14.76 27.51 2.41
C ARG A 564 16.20 27.77 2.85
N ILE A 565 17.17 27.20 2.15
CA ILE A 565 18.60 27.27 2.53
C ILE A 565 19.30 28.49 1.92
N PHE A 566 19.00 28.86 0.67
CA PHE A 566 19.77 29.86 -0.10
C PHE A 566 18.98 31.12 -0.51
N GLY A 567 17.71 31.22 -0.13
CA GLY A 567 16.86 32.39 -0.38
C GLY A 567 16.15 32.41 -1.75
N ARG A 568 15.10 33.24 -1.86
CA ARG A 568 14.10 33.20 -2.94
C ARG A 568 14.67 33.47 -4.36
N LEU A 569 15.71 34.28 -4.48
CA LEU A 569 16.36 34.62 -5.75
C LEU A 569 17.21 33.46 -6.31
N ALA A 570 17.88 32.68 -5.45
CA ALA A 570 18.68 31.53 -5.86
C ALA A 570 17.81 30.35 -6.32
N ALA A 571 16.66 30.16 -5.68
CA ALA A 571 15.71 29.11 -6.03
C ALA A 571 15.04 29.31 -7.40
N ALA A 572 14.76 30.56 -7.79
CA ALA A 572 14.14 30.87 -9.09
C ALA A 572 15.00 30.42 -10.28
N GLN A 573 16.32 30.55 -10.18
CA GLN A 573 17.26 30.17 -11.23
C GLN A 573 17.57 28.66 -11.24
N ALA A 574 17.61 28.03 -10.06
CA ALA A 574 17.69 26.56 -9.94
C ALA A 574 16.43 25.88 -10.50
N LEU A 575 15.25 26.45 -10.27
CA LEU A 575 13.98 26.02 -10.85
C LEU A 575 13.96 26.21 -12.37
N ALA A 576 14.41 27.36 -12.89
CA ALA A 576 14.55 27.57 -14.34
C ALA A 576 15.48 26.51 -14.97
N ASN A 577 16.59 26.17 -14.31
CA ASN A 577 17.52 25.14 -14.75
C ASN A 577 16.94 23.72 -14.68
N VAL A 578 16.10 23.43 -13.68
CA VAL A 578 15.35 22.16 -13.59
C VAL A 578 14.33 22.08 -14.71
N PHE A 579 13.59 23.15 -14.99
CA PHE A 579 12.65 23.23 -16.12
C PHE A 579 13.33 23.24 -17.49
N GLN A 580 14.56 23.72 -17.60
CA GLN A 580 15.35 23.76 -18.83
C GLN A 580 16.06 22.41 -19.08
N VAL A 581 16.41 21.67 -18.04
CA VAL A 581 16.74 20.23 -18.16
C VAL A 581 15.49 19.42 -18.52
N SER A 582 14.32 19.82 -18.03
CA SER A 582 13.02 19.30 -18.48
C SER A 582 12.54 19.87 -19.82
N SER A 583 13.30 20.73 -20.51
CA SER A 583 12.86 21.30 -21.82
C SER A 583 12.94 20.29 -22.97
N THR A 584 13.47 19.09 -22.73
CA THR A 584 13.24 17.92 -23.60
C THR A 584 11.89 17.25 -23.34
N TRP A 585 11.15 17.66 -22.30
CA TRP A 585 9.91 17.03 -21.85
C TRP A 585 8.83 18.07 -21.53
N ARG A 586 7.97 18.29 -22.53
CA ARG A 586 6.81 19.18 -22.63
C ARG A 586 7.12 20.57 -23.21
N ALA A 587 6.97 20.66 -24.53
CA ALA A 587 6.23 21.78 -25.12
C ALA A 587 4.76 21.89 -24.61
N VAL A 588 4.31 21.03 -23.68
CA VAL A 588 2.90 20.79 -23.36
C VAL A 588 2.69 20.33 -21.90
N SER A 589 2.59 21.24 -20.92
CA SER A 589 1.60 21.02 -19.83
C SER A 589 0.86 22.29 -19.48
N ARG A 590 -0.36 22.37 -20.00
CA ARG A 590 -1.42 23.33 -19.68
C ARG A 590 -2.00 23.09 -18.28
N SER A 591 -1.19 23.17 -17.22
CA SER A 591 -1.65 22.98 -15.85
C SER A 591 -1.47 24.27 -15.03
N ASP A 592 -2.44 25.18 -15.11
CA ASP A 592 -2.47 26.48 -14.40
C ASP A 592 -2.26 26.39 -12.87
N LEU A 593 -2.61 25.25 -12.25
CA LEU A 593 -2.58 25.11 -10.79
C LEU A 593 -1.16 25.02 -10.19
N LEU A 594 -0.22 24.38 -10.87
CA LEU A 594 1.18 24.29 -10.44
C LEU A 594 1.88 25.65 -10.61
N TRP A 595 1.52 26.34 -11.69
CA TRP A 595 2.01 27.67 -12.06
C TRP A 595 1.63 28.73 -11.02
N HIS A 596 0.37 28.74 -10.57
CA HIS A 596 -0.08 29.67 -9.52
C HIS A 596 0.61 29.44 -8.17
N ARG A 597 0.91 28.17 -7.82
CA ARG A 597 1.62 27.84 -6.56
C ARG A 597 3.08 28.26 -6.60
N LEU A 598 3.78 28.02 -7.70
CA LEU A 598 5.19 28.42 -7.87
C LEU A 598 5.36 29.94 -7.91
N ALA A 599 4.53 30.66 -8.67
CA ALA A 599 4.60 32.13 -8.77
C ALA A 599 4.35 32.82 -7.42
N ARG A 600 3.38 32.32 -6.65
CA ARG A 600 3.07 32.81 -5.30
C ARG A 600 4.24 32.57 -4.32
N CYS A 601 4.91 31.42 -4.41
CA CYS A 601 6.02 31.08 -3.50
C CYS A 601 7.31 31.86 -3.80
N ILE A 602 7.62 32.08 -5.08
CA ILE A 602 8.91 32.66 -5.52
C ILE A 602 8.85 34.19 -5.50
N TRP A 603 7.81 34.80 -6.06
CA TRP A 603 7.72 36.25 -6.26
C TRP A 603 6.63 36.93 -5.41
N GLY A 604 5.88 36.17 -4.62
CA GLY A 604 4.89 36.71 -3.69
C GLY A 604 3.65 37.32 -4.35
N ARG A 605 3.39 37.05 -5.64
CA ARG A 605 2.24 37.59 -6.40
C ARG A 605 1.62 36.52 -7.32
N THR A 606 0.37 36.74 -7.72
CA THR A 606 -0.46 35.77 -8.46
C THR A 606 -0.80 36.16 -9.90
N GLN A 607 -0.43 37.36 -10.37
CA GLN A 607 -0.72 37.87 -11.73
C GLN A 607 0.56 38.18 -12.53
N LEU A 608 0.54 37.82 -13.83
CA LEU A 608 1.59 38.08 -14.83
C LEU A 608 1.34 39.41 -15.56
N LEU A 609 2.37 40.01 -16.15
CA LEU A 609 2.24 41.15 -17.07
C LEU A 609 2.22 40.69 -18.54
N HIS A 610 2.75 39.50 -18.84
CA HIS A 610 2.79 38.92 -20.18
C HIS A 610 2.24 37.48 -20.23
N ASP A 611 1.72 37.11 -21.40
CA ASP A 611 0.97 35.86 -21.62
C ASP A 611 1.84 34.59 -21.60
N SER A 612 3.17 34.72 -21.71
CA SER A 612 4.10 33.61 -21.68
C SER A 612 5.22 33.80 -20.64
N TRP A 613 5.58 32.72 -19.94
CA TRP A 613 6.68 32.73 -18.96
C TRP A 613 8.01 33.14 -19.59
N ARG A 614 8.25 32.77 -20.86
CA ARG A 614 9.44 33.14 -21.63
C ARG A 614 9.57 34.66 -21.75
N GLU A 615 8.47 35.36 -22.00
CA GLU A 615 8.48 36.82 -22.18
C GLU A 615 8.59 37.56 -20.84
N GLU A 616 7.88 37.09 -19.81
CA GLU A 616 7.99 37.66 -18.45
C GLU A 616 9.42 37.49 -17.88
N TYR A 617 10.05 36.33 -18.11
CA TYR A 617 11.44 36.07 -17.70
C TYR A 617 12.44 36.93 -18.48
N ILE A 618 12.32 37.00 -19.81
CA ILE A 618 13.20 37.82 -20.66
C ILE A 618 13.08 39.32 -20.29
N TYR A 619 11.86 39.81 -20.07
CA TYR A 619 11.61 41.21 -19.69
C TYR A 619 12.29 41.58 -18.36
N ARG A 620 12.13 40.72 -17.34
CA ARG A 620 12.69 40.97 -16.00
C ARG A 620 14.21 40.76 -15.91
N HIS A 621 14.79 39.88 -16.73
CA HIS A 621 16.25 39.67 -16.78
C HIS A 621 16.99 40.69 -17.65
N ARG A 622 16.37 41.20 -18.73
CA ARG A 622 16.98 42.28 -19.55
C ARG A 622 17.08 43.62 -18.83
N THR A 623 16.22 43.86 -17.84
CA THR A 623 16.20 45.11 -17.07
C THR A 623 17.18 45.09 -15.87
N ALA A 624 17.78 43.93 -15.54
CA ALA A 624 18.80 43.80 -14.51
C ALA A 624 20.23 43.87 -15.12
N ARG A 625 21.04 44.86 -14.71
CA ARG A 625 22.40 45.17 -15.23
C ARG A 625 23.49 44.12 -14.85
N ASN A 626 23.33 42.84 -15.20
CA ASN A 626 24.15 41.75 -14.63
C ASN A 626 25.25 41.13 -15.52
N PHE A 627 25.58 41.66 -16.71
CA PHE A 627 26.50 41.00 -17.66
C PHE A 627 27.72 41.83 -18.09
N ARG A 628 28.59 42.23 -17.16
CA ARG A 628 30.00 42.58 -17.46
C ARG A 628 30.88 42.25 -16.24
N ASN A 629 31.94 41.46 -16.41
CA ASN A 629 33.20 41.62 -15.69
C ASN A 629 34.34 40.77 -16.29
N ASP A 630 35.54 41.38 -16.31
CA ASP A 630 36.85 40.85 -16.68
C ASP A 630 37.53 40.22 -15.44
N GLY A 631 37.99 38.96 -15.50
CA GLY A 631 38.74 38.29 -14.43
C GLY A 631 39.31 36.93 -14.86
N ASP A 632 40.53 36.60 -14.39
CA ASP A 632 41.22 35.32 -14.65
C ASP A 632 40.63 34.17 -13.82
N ILE A 633 40.44 32.99 -14.45
CA ILE A 633 39.84 31.78 -13.84
C ILE A 633 40.90 30.65 -13.73
N HIS A 634 40.86 29.89 -12.63
CA HIS A 634 41.76 28.79 -12.28
C HIS A 634 41.04 27.43 -12.13
N VAL A 635 41.63 26.34 -12.62
CA VAL A 635 41.08 24.97 -12.56
C VAL A 635 41.69 24.16 -11.41
N ALA A 636 40.88 23.56 -10.54
CA ALA A 636 41.32 22.62 -9.50
C ALA A 636 40.58 21.26 -9.57
N ILE A 637 41.30 20.15 -9.38
CA ILE A 637 40.76 18.78 -9.39
C ILE A 637 40.50 18.33 -7.95
N ILE A 638 39.26 18.03 -7.61
CA ILE A 638 38.93 17.54 -6.27
C ILE A 638 39.41 16.10 -6.16
N HIS A 639 40.33 15.87 -5.21
CA HIS A 639 41.05 14.61 -4.92
C HIS A 639 42.37 14.36 -5.69
N SER A 640 43.03 15.37 -6.27
CA SER A 640 44.46 15.29 -6.64
C SER A 640 45.29 16.34 -5.89
N ASN A 641 46.59 16.06 -5.65
CA ASN A 641 47.55 17.00 -5.05
C ASN A 641 48.23 17.90 -6.11
N GLU A 642 47.68 18.03 -7.32
CA GLU A 642 48.28 18.85 -8.38
C GLU A 642 47.86 20.33 -8.28
N ALA A 643 48.75 21.23 -8.70
CA ALA A 643 48.53 22.68 -8.62
C ALA A 643 47.45 23.17 -9.63
N PRO A 644 46.65 24.19 -9.27
CA PRO A 644 45.62 24.75 -10.16
C PRO A 644 46.20 25.38 -11.43
N ARG A 645 45.49 25.28 -12.56
CA ARG A 645 45.96 25.78 -13.88
C ARG A 645 45.11 26.92 -14.43
N ARG A 646 45.69 27.77 -15.29
CA ARG A 646 45.08 29.03 -15.81
C ARG A 646 44.27 28.78 -17.10
N VAL A 647 43.15 29.51 -17.28
CA VAL A 647 42.26 29.48 -18.46
C VAL A 647 42.38 30.78 -19.27
N HIS A 648 42.12 30.75 -20.58
CA HIS A 648 42.15 31.94 -21.45
C HIS A 648 40.72 32.37 -21.85
N PHE A 649 40.43 33.68 -21.78
CA PHE A 649 39.12 34.24 -22.12
C PHE A 649 39.17 34.86 -23.53
N GLY A 650 38.54 34.19 -24.50
CA GLY A 650 38.27 34.76 -25.82
C GLY A 650 37.04 35.69 -25.82
N ASP A 651 36.65 36.21 -26.98
CA ASP A 651 35.39 36.97 -27.12
C ASP A 651 34.20 36.04 -26.81
N VAL A 652 33.63 36.16 -25.60
CA VAL A 652 32.56 35.28 -25.08
C VAL A 652 31.35 35.19 -26.02
N VAL A 653 31.12 36.24 -26.81
CA VAL A 653 29.97 36.31 -27.73
C VAL A 653 30.24 35.53 -29.03
N ARG A 654 31.50 35.38 -29.44
CA ARG A 654 31.88 34.72 -30.71
C ARG A 654 32.54 33.36 -30.52
N ASP A 655 33.36 33.21 -29.48
CA ASP A 655 34.27 32.07 -29.27
C ASP A 655 34.04 31.30 -27.95
N GLY A 656 33.28 31.89 -27.00
CA GLY A 656 33.01 31.27 -25.70
C GLY A 656 34.24 31.25 -24.78
N VAL A 657 34.16 30.52 -23.65
CA VAL A 657 35.31 30.34 -22.74
C VAL A 657 36.18 29.18 -23.25
N LEU A 658 37.46 29.44 -23.54
CA LEU A 658 38.40 28.46 -24.10
C LEU A 658 39.16 27.73 -22.97
N VAL A 659 38.97 26.42 -22.88
CA VAL A 659 39.57 25.60 -21.81
C VAL A 659 40.42 24.47 -22.40
N ASP A 660 41.65 24.31 -21.93
CA ASP A 660 42.48 23.12 -22.24
C ASP A 660 42.07 21.95 -21.34
N PHE A 661 41.29 21.02 -21.89
CA PHE A 661 40.89 19.81 -21.17
C PHE A 661 41.87 18.64 -21.31
N THR A 662 42.87 18.75 -22.18
CA THR A 662 43.86 17.69 -22.43
C THR A 662 44.95 17.67 -21.37
N GLY A 663 45.15 18.79 -20.66
CA GLY A 663 46.20 18.95 -19.66
C GLY A 663 47.60 18.98 -20.25
N ARG A 664 47.73 19.06 -21.58
CA ARG A 664 49.01 19.02 -22.33
C ARG A 664 49.31 20.32 -23.08
N GLY A 665 48.45 21.33 -23.00
CA GLY A 665 48.65 22.62 -23.66
C GLY A 665 48.61 22.54 -25.17
N GLN A 666 47.97 21.52 -25.76
CA GLN A 666 47.92 21.29 -27.21
C GLN A 666 46.59 21.66 -27.89
N TRP A 667 45.46 21.64 -27.16
CA TRP A 667 44.14 21.88 -27.75
C TRP A 667 43.25 22.66 -26.78
N TRP A 668 42.55 23.67 -27.30
CA TRP A 668 41.57 24.44 -26.53
C TRP A 668 40.16 24.13 -27.03
N VAL A 669 39.21 23.96 -26.10
CA VAL A 669 37.81 23.68 -26.43
C VAL A 669 36.93 24.78 -25.86
N GLY A 670 36.11 25.37 -26.73
CA GLY A 670 35.14 26.42 -26.41
C GLY A 670 33.72 25.88 -26.47
N LEU A 671 32.97 26.06 -25.39
CA LEU A 671 31.60 25.55 -25.22
C LEU A 671 30.60 26.70 -25.25
N HIS A 672 29.69 26.67 -26.23
CA HIS A 672 28.67 27.72 -26.40
C HIS A 672 27.33 27.29 -25.82
N ALA A 673 26.94 27.87 -24.69
CA ALA A 673 25.59 27.71 -24.16
C ALA A 673 24.67 28.82 -24.70
N GLY A 674 23.74 28.47 -25.60
CA GLY A 674 22.60 29.34 -25.93
C GLY A 674 22.48 29.87 -27.36
N VAL A 675 23.33 29.44 -28.30
CA VAL A 675 23.20 29.77 -29.73
C VAL A 675 22.62 28.57 -30.50
N PRO A 676 21.46 28.70 -31.18
CA PRO A 676 20.87 27.59 -31.93
C PRO A 676 21.79 27.07 -33.04
N GLY A 677 22.04 25.74 -33.05
CA GLY A 677 22.76 25.05 -34.13
C GLY A 677 24.27 24.81 -33.93
N ARG A 678 24.84 25.12 -32.76
CA ARG A 678 26.26 24.86 -32.44
C ARG A 678 26.42 24.27 -31.05
N ALA A 679 27.31 23.28 -30.89
CA ALA A 679 27.55 22.60 -29.62
C ALA A 679 28.92 22.96 -29.01
N PHE A 680 30.00 22.94 -29.79
CA PHE A 680 31.36 23.24 -29.32
C PHE A 680 32.32 23.46 -30.50
N HIS A 681 33.45 24.10 -30.25
CA HIS A 681 34.53 24.31 -31.21
C HIS A 681 35.88 23.84 -30.62
N ILE A 682 36.83 23.45 -31.47
CA ILE A 682 38.19 23.05 -31.05
C ILE A 682 39.21 23.89 -31.79
N TRP A 683 40.17 24.44 -31.05
CA TRP A 683 41.28 25.25 -31.57
C TRP A 683 42.62 24.59 -31.29
N ASP A 684 43.58 24.85 -32.18
CA ASP A 684 44.99 24.60 -31.90
C ASP A 684 45.43 25.59 -30.82
N SER A 685 46.04 25.12 -29.73
CA SER A 685 46.52 26.04 -28.70
C SER A 685 47.81 26.79 -29.09
N ASN A 686 48.59 26.27 -30.05
CA ASN A 686 49.86 26.88 -30.46
C ASN A 686 49.66 27.88 -31.60
N THR A 687 48.71 27.61 -32.50
CA THR A 687 48.44 28.46 -33.67
C THR A 687 47.16 29.28 -33.57
N GLU A 688 46.33 29.03 -32.55
CA GLU A 688 45.01 29.65 -32.32
C GLU A 688 44.02 29.52 -33.48
N GLN A 689 44.28 28.60 -34.42
CA GLN A 689 43.38 28.35 -35.54
C GLN A 689 42.25 27.41 -35.12
N LEU A 690 41.05 27.69 -35.63
CA LEU A 690 39.87 26.84 -35.44
C LEU A 690 39.99 25.59 -36.30
N ILE A 691 40.00 24.43 -35.66
CA ILE A 691 40.23 23.14 -36.31
C ILE A 691 38.93 22.37 -36.49
N TYR A 692 37.96 22.60 -35.61
CA TYR A 692 36.68 21.90 -35.66
C TYR A 692 35.52 22.76 -35.15
N VAL A 693 34.37 22.64 -35.82
CA VAL A 693 33.09 23.27 -35.45
C VAL A 693 32.02 22.18 -35.33
N GLY A 694 31.51 21.98 -34.12
CA GLY A 694 30.45 21.03 -33.82
C GLY A 694 29.04 21.64 -33.93
N GLY A 695 28.14 20.91 -34.60
CA GLY A 695 26.74 21.27 -34.81
C GLY A 695 25.85 20.88 -33.63
N LEU A 696 24.69 20.26 -33.88
CA LEU A 696 23.82 19.75 -32.80
C LEU A 696 24.42 18.48 -32.17
N LEU A 697 24.29 18.30 -30.85
CA LEU A 697 24.81 17.11 -30.12
C LEU A 697 24.20 15.76 -30.56
N THR A 698 23.24 15.78 -31.49
CA THR A 698 22.62 14.61 -32.11
C THR A 698 23.18 14.32 -33.51
N ASP A 699 24.01 15.20 -34.05
CA ASP A 699 24.61 15.05 -35.37
C ASP A 699 25.73 14.00 -35.35
N PRO A 700 25.75 13.02 -36.27
CA PRO A 700 26.71 11.90 -36.23
C PRO A 700 28.18 12.32 -36.26
N ASP A 701 28.53 13.42 -36.92
CA ASP A 701 29.91 13.91 -37.01
C ASP A 701 30.31 14.68 -35.74
N SER A 702 29.35 15.40 -35.14
CA SER A 702 29.50 16.02 -33.83
C SER A 702 29.65 14.99 -32.70
N VAL A 703 28.92 13.86 -32.79
CA VAL A 703 29.04 12.73 -31.87
C VAL A 703 30.37 12.00 -32.06
N ARG A 704 30.82 11.78 -33.29
CA ARG A 704 32.15 11.19 -33.57
C ARG A 704 33.28 12.06 -33.06
N ALA A 705 33.27 13.37 -33.33
CA ALA A 705 34.28 14.28 -32.81
C ALA A 705 34.31 14.33 -31.27
N TRP A 706 33.14 14.25 -30.63
CA TRP A 706 33.02 14.15 -29.18
C TRP A 706 33.58 12.83 -28.62
N HIS A 707 33.34 11.71 -29.31
CA HIS A 707 33.94 10.42 -28.98
C HIS A 707 35.45 10.42 -29.15
N THR A 708 35.98 10.98 -30.25
CA THR A 708 37.43 11.13 -30.48
C THR A 708 38.07 12.01 -29.40
N LEU A 709 37.41 13.10 -28.96
CA LEU A 709 37.88 13.93 -27.86
C LEU A 709 37.89 13.16 -26.52
N THR A 710 36.88 12.32 -26.29
CA THR A 710 36.77 11.48 -25.09
C THR A 710 37.84 10.37 -25.08
N GLU A 711 38.12 9.76 -26.23
CA GLU A 711 39.18 8.75 -26.40
C GLU A 711 40.58 9.36 -26.29
N LEU A 712 40.82 10.57 -26.80
CA LEU A 712 42.11 11.26 -26.71
C LEU A 712 42.44 11.77 -25.31
N THR A 713 41.43 12.00 -24.46
CA THR A 713 41.61 12.62 -23.14
C THR A 713 41.34 11.69 -21.96
N GLU A 714 40.68 10.55 -22.17
CA GLU A 714 40.23 9.58 -21.16
C GLU A 714 39.40 10.16 -19.98
N LEU A 715 39.05 11.45 -20.01
CA LEU A 715 38.72 12.20 -18.80
C LEU A 715 37.53 13.17 -18.91
N ILE A 716 36.63 13.15 -19.90
CA ILE A 716 35.56 14.18 -19.95
C ILE A 716 34.16 13.56 -20.02
N GLY A 717 33.30 13.93 -19.07
CA GLY A 717 31.94 13.41 -18.92
C GLY A 717 30.82 14.45 -19.05
N ARG A 718 31.04 15.74 -18.69
CA ARG A 718 30.16 16.92 -18.93
C ARG A 718 30.73 18.18 -18.26
N VAL A 719 30.51 19.37 -18.84
CA VAL A 719 30.88 20.68 -18.26
C VAL A 719 29.63 21.52 -18.00
N ARG A 720 29.54 22.20 -16.86
CA ARG A 720 28.41 23.07 -16.49
C ARG A 720 28.89 24.37 -15.83
N ILE A 721 28.57 25.50 -16.44
CA ILE A 721 28.84 26.84 -15.91
C ILE A 721 27.85 27.14 -14.78
N THR A 722 28.34 27.48 -13.59
CA THR A 722 27.52 27.67 -12.39
C THR A 722 27.22 29.14 -12.10
N ASN A 723 28.12 30.07 -12.44
CA ASN A 723 27.88 31.53 -12.48
C ASN A 723 29.03 32.26 -13.24
N HIS A 724 29.12 33.60 -13.11
CA HIS A 724 30.11 34.46 -13.81
C HIS A 724 31.57 34.24 -13.36
N GLU A 725 31.80 33.58 -12.22
CA GLU A 725 33.12 33.35 -11.59
C GLU A 725 33.30 31.87 -11.21
N SER A 726 32.55 30.94 -11.82
CA SER A 726 32.79 29.50 -11.58
C SER A 726 32.16 28.59 -12.62
N VAL A 727 32.88 27.51 -12.94
CA VAL A 727 32.44 26.43 -13.82
C VAL A 727 32.77 25.08 -13.18
N VAL A 728 31.88 24.10 -13.27
CA VAL A 728 32.11 22.74 -12.75
C VAL A 728 32.14 21.76 -13.91
N ALA A 729 33.25 21.05 -14.08
CA ALA A 729 33.40 19.98 -15.04
C ALA A 729 33.44 18.62 -14.32
N CYS A 730 32.68 17.65 -14.83
CA CYS A 730 32.63 16.31 -14.29
C CYS A 730 33.15 15.31 -15.30
N THR A 731 33.97 14.38 -14.82
CA THR A 731 34.59 13.30 -15.58
C THR A 731 34.01 11.97 -15.10
N SER A 732 34.31 10.86 -15.77
CA SER A 732 33.86 9.52 -15.33
C SER A 732 34.40 9.13 -13.94
N GLN A 733 35.41 9.83 -13.42
CA GLN A 733 36.09 9.48 -12.16
C GLN A 733 36.38 10.65 -11.18
N ARG A 734 36.25 11.92 -11.60
CA ARG A 734 36.64 13.11 -10.80
C ARG A 734 35.76 14.33 -11.05
N LEU A 735 35.65 15.19 -10.03
CA LEU A 735 34.97 16.49 -10.08
C LEU A 735 36.01 17.61 -10.15
N MET A 736 35.91 18.52 -11.12
CA MET A 736 36.78 19.69 -11.26
C MET A 736 36.02 20.99 -10.99
N LEU A 737 36.63 21.89 -10.24
CA LEU A 737 36.09 23.19 -9.88
C LEU A 737 36.96 24.27 -10.53
N LEU A 738 36.36 25.04 -11.43
CA LEU A 738 36.93 26.24 -12.04
C LEU A 738 36.46 27.43 -11.20
N ILE A 739 37.39 28.18 -10.60
CA ILE A 739 37.15 29.39 -9.81
C ILE A 739 37.62 30.58 -10.62
#